data_AF-A0A1N7M3Q7-F1
#
_entry.id   AF-A0A1N7M3Q7-F1
#
_cell.length_a   1.000
_cell.length_b   1.000
_cell.length_c   1.000
_cell.angle_alpha   90.00
_cell.angle_beta   90.00
_cell.angle_gamma   90.00
#
_symmetry.space_group_name_H-M   'P 1'
#
loop_
_entity.id
_entity.type
_entity.pdbx_description
1 polymer ?
#
loop_
_entity_poly.entity_id
_entity_poly.type
_entity_poly.pdbx_seq_one_letter_code
_entity_poly.pdbx_strand_id
1 'polypeptide(L)'
;MSVITGGTGDELLSGSLAADTITGGAGSDTITADAGDDYINAGVESLANTSLFLDWSAQGANGTSIARSFTQDTGGINARVSYTDLGPGRGLSVASRTTTYVESGEPFDPSSSALLEASGYGNAARVAVDFSAVSGSGYADSVENVSFRINDVDAGGWQDILTITAYDADGNAVDVTITPSGNDTVSGSTITAGSTNDTAASAEGSVLVSIAGPVARVEILYANGGSAGQLVLISDIHFEAVPTDDDVVSAGDGNDTVLGGLGDDSLMGEAGADSLSGGAGDDTLEGGTGNDTLAGGAGADVLAGGQGLDFADYSASDAGVSISLANGTASGGDAAGDTLSGVDGLIGSAHDDTLIGFDPFSTAAADAYTNVFFAGDGADYLDGRGGDDSLYGEAGDDTILGGAGNDVIDGGAGVDVIDGGTGSDTITLNWDEAAGDVVVGGEDADGTDVDVLVVQGRARVLYDATDPSGESGVIRWANGDTTQFSNIESISVVPCFTAGTRIDTRDGPVPVEDLRPGDRVLTRDCGFRTVVWAGRRDLGPGDLIAAPRLMPVRIAAGALGPGVPARDLVVSPQHRMLLTGARAELLFGETEVLAAALHLVGCPGITRENVTSVSYLHVMFDCHEIIRAEGAWSESFQPGATVMKGMGAAQRAELEMLFPELAAGGPAYPAARASLRAHEVRALLAA
;
A
#
# COMPACT_ATOMS: atom_id res chain seq x y z
N MET A 1 12.99 24.44 -7.67
CA MET A 1 12.07 24.86 -6.59
C MET A 1 11.47 26.20 -6.89
N SER A 2 10.62 26.17 -7.91
CA SER A 2 9.50 27.10 -8.02
C SER A 2 8.36 26.62 -7.13
N VAL A 3 7.49 27.56 -6.75
CA VAL A 3 6.24 27.25 -6.04
C VAL A 3 5.13 27.80 -6.92
N ILE A 4 4.23 26.93 -7.32
CA ILE A 4 3.09 27.22 -8.19
C ILE A 4 1.83 26.90 -7.38
N THR A 5 0.86 27.81 -7.41
CA THR A 5 -0.38 27.67 -6.65
C THR A 5 -1.51 28.14 -7.56
N GLY A 6 -2.40 27.22 -7.90
CA GLY A 6 -3.67 27.53 -8.52
C GLY A 6 -4.65 28.11 -7.50
N GLY A 7 -5.88 28.29 -7.95
CA GLY A 7 -6.88 29.09 -7.30
C GLY A 7 -8.13 28.30 -6.99
N THR A 8 -9.23 28.76 -7.58
CA THR A 8 -10.54 28.14 -7.45
C THR A 8 -11.06 28.03 -8.87
N GLY A 9 -11.15 26.81 -9.36
CA GLY A 9 -11.58 26.45 -10.69
C GLY A 9 -10.53 25.70 -11.50
N ASP A 10 -10.95 25.23 -12.67
CA ASP A 10 -10.17 24.40 -13.58
C ASP A 10 -9.01 25.18 -14.21
N GLU A 11 -7.78 24.78 -13.91
CA GLU A 11 -6.57 25.50 -14.25
C GLU A 11 -5.52 24.63 -14.97
N LEU A 12 -4.67 25.29 -15.77
CA LEU A 12 -3.54 24.65 -16.43
C LEU A 12 -2.25 25.15 -15.79
N LEU A 13 -1.59 24.27 -15.05
CA LEU A 13 -0.36 24.56 -14.31
C LEU A 13 0.83 23.85 -14.96
N SER A 14 1.96 24.53 -15.02
CA SER A 14 3.18 23.96 -15.59
C SER A 14 4.39 24.31 -14.75
N GLY A 15 5.13 23.28 -14.36
CA GLY A 15 6.39 23.33 -13.64
C GLY A 15 7.56 23.82 -14.50
N SER A 16 8.75 23.58 -13.98
CA SER A 16 10.01 23.92 -14.58
C SER A 16 10.89 22.67 -14.63
N LEU A 17 12.03 22.73 -15.32
CA LEU A 17 12.98 21.61 -15.37
C LEU A 17 13.73 21.34 -14.04
N ALA A 18 13.20 21.76 -12.89
CA ALA A 18 13.84 21.52 -11.60
C ALA A 18 12.85 21.52 -10.43
N ALA A 19 12.56 20.36 -9.85
CA ALA A 19 12.04 20.11 -8.49
C ALA A 19 11.18 21.24 -7.93
N ASP A 20 9.87 21.13 -8.06
CA ASP A 20 8.86 22.14 -7.86
C ASP A 20 7.87 21.73 -6.77
N THR A 21 7.06 22.71 -6.36
CA THR A 21 5.93 22.47 -5.46
C THR A 21 4.71 23.08 -6.13
N ILE A 22 3.79 22.24 -6.57
CA ILE A 22 2.59 22.64 -7.30
C ILE A 22 1.38 22.32 -6.43
N THR A 23 0.50 23.30 -6.25
CA THR A 23 -0.82 23.10 -5.67
C THR A 23 -1.85 23.49 -6.71
N GLY A 24 -2.73 22.58 -7.12
CA GLY A 24 -3.82 22.86 -8.07
C GLY A 24 -4.87 23.74 -7.41
N GLY A 25 -5.55 23.21 -6.40
CA GLY A 25 -6.52 23.98 -5.63
C GLY A 25 -7.84 23.25 -5.61
N ALA A 26 -8.93 23.93 -5.97
CA ALA A 26 -10.23 23.27 -6.11
C ALA A 26 -10.67 23.38 -7.56
N GLY A 27 -11.32 22.34 -8.09
CA GLY A 27 -11.72 22.22 -9.48
C GLY A 27 -10.74 21.36 -10.27
N SER A 28 -11.21 20.84 -11.39
CA SER A 28 -10.48 19.89 -12.23
C SER A 28 -9.30 20.54 -12.96
N ASP A 29 -8.09 20.32 -12.46
CA ASP A 29 -6.86 20.91 -12.94
C ASP A 29 -6.11 20.00 -13.93
N THR A 30 -5.26 20.62 -14.74
CA THR A 30 -4.27 19.92 -15.57
C THR A 30 -2.88 20.41 -15.19
N ILE A 31 -2.05 19.51 -14.67
CA ILE A 31 -0.73 19.81 -14.12
C ILE A 31 0.35 19.06 -14.91
N THR A 32 1.44 19.76 -15.25
CA THR A 32 2.64 19.15 -15.86
C THR A 32 3.88 19.67 -15.15
N ALA A 33 4.61 18.85 -14.40
CA ALA A 33 5.73 19.31 -13.56
C ALA A 33 7.11 19.28 -14.27
N ASP A 34 7.21 18.61 -15.41
CA ASP A 34 8.38 18.48 -16.30
C ASP A 34 9.52 17.62 -15.71
N ALA A 35 10.50 18.18 -14.98
CA ALA A 35 11.67 17.40 -14.54
C ALA A 35 12.21 17.82 -13.17
N GLY A 36 12.80 16.87 -12.45
CA GLY A 36 13.30 16.95 -11.08
C GLY A 36 12.25 16.49 -10.07
N ASP A 37 12.70 16.18 -8.85
CA ASP A 37 11.84 15.64 -7.79
C ASP A 37 10.76 16.67 -7.34
N ASP A 38 9.53 16.47 -7.78
CA ASP A 38 8.40 17.37 -7.65
C ASP A 38 7.42 16.94 -6.53
N TYR A 39 6.79 17.92 -5.89
CA TYR A 39 5.66 17.69 -4.98
C TYR A 39 4.41 18.36 -5.56
N ILE A 40 3.41 17.55 -5.89
CA ILE A 40 2.16 17.97 -6.53
C ILE A 40 1.02 17.60 -5.60
N ASN A 41 0.22 18.59 -5.23
CA ASN A 41 -1.05 18.41 -4.57
C ASN A 41 -2.11 19.01 -5.50
N ALA A 42 -2.76 18.15 -6.28
CA ALA A 42 -3.63 18.56 -7.38
C ALA A 42 -4.92 19.16 -6.83
N GLY A 43 -5.64 18.44 -6.00
CA GLY A 43 -6.94 18.84 -5.50
C GLY A 43 -6.99 19.23 -4.03
N VAL A 44 -8.21 19.26 -3.50
CA VAL A 44 -8.51 19.51 -2.10
C VAL A 44 -9.05 18.25 -1.44
N GLU A 45 -8.42 17.85 -0.34
CA GLU A 45 -8.81 16.72 0.52
C GLU A 45 -10.28 16.75 1.03
N SER A 46 -10.98 17.89 0.92
CA SER A 46 -12.39 17.98 1.26
C SER A 46 -13.09 19.19 0.61
N LEU A 47 -14.15 18.94 -0.15
CA LEU A 47 -15.17 19.92 -0.54
C LEU A 47 -16.50 19.53 0.09
N ALA A 48 -17.15 20.49 0.76
CA ALA A 48 -18.43 20.22 1.39
C ALA A 48 -19.56 20.33 0.37
N ASN A 49 -20.45 19.32 0.32
CA ASN A 49 -21.75 19.46 -0.32
C ASN A 49 -22.41 20.74 0.18
N THR A 50 -22.66 21.66 -0.73
CA THR A 50 -23.19 22.97 -0.39
C THR A 50 -24.66 23.01 -0.77
N SER A 51 -25.53 23.23 0.23
CA SER A 51 -26.96 23.45 -0.01
C SER A 51 -27.18 24.81 -0.65
N LEU A 52 -27.70 24.80 -1.88
CA LEU A 52 -28.01 25.96 -2.70
C LEU A 52 -29.51 26.00 -3.01
N PHE A 53 -29.98 27.12 -3.54
CA PHE A 53 -31.36 27.24 -3.98
C PHE A 53 -31.56 28.28 -5.09
N LEU A 54 -32.52 27.99 -5.96
CA LEU A 54 -33.09 28.95 -6.91
C LEU A 54 -34.09 29.85 -6.17
N ASP A 55 -33.80 31.14 -6.09
CA ASP A 55 -34.63 32.16 -5.43
C ASP A 55 -35.47 32.91 -6.47
N TRP A 56 -36.78 32.68 -6.45
CA TRP A 56 -37.71 33.35 -7.35
C TRP A 56 -37.86 34.84 -7.05
N SER A 57 -37.81 35.23 -5.77
CA SER A 57 -37.97 36.62 -5.32
C SER A 57 -36.81 37.51 -5.76
N ALA A 58 -35.62 36.94 -5.96
CA ALA A 58 -34.46 37.64 -6.53
C ALA A 58 -34.67 38.10 -7.99
N GLN A 59 -35.64 37.51 -8.71
CA GLN A 59 -35.89 37.82 -10.13
C GLN A 59 -36.75 39.07 -10.36
N GLY A 60 -37.28 39.67 -9.31
CA GLY A 60 -37.97 40.97 -9.38
C GLY A 60 -39.09 41.13 -8.34
N ALA A 61 -39.78 42.27 -8.40
CA ALA A 61 -40.93 42.51 -7.53
C ALA A 61 -42.10 41.56 -7.88
N ASN A 62 -43.00 41.32 -6.92
CA ASN A 62 -44.23 40.54 -7.13
C ASN A 62 -44.98 40.95 -8.42
N GLY A 63 -45.28 39.96 -9.28
CA GLY A 63 -45.91 40.12 -10.58
C GLY A 63 -44.93 40.36 -11.74
N THR A 64 -43.61 40.36 -11.48
CA THR A 64 -42.60 40.45 -12.54
C THR A 64 -42.69 39.20 -13.42
N SER A 65 -42.90 39.37 -14.71
CA SER A 65 -42.93 38.24 -15.65
C SER A 65 -41.52 37.67 -15.84
N ILE A 66 -41.41 36.36 -15.62
CA ILE A 66 -40.22 35.53 -15.82
C ILE A 66 -40.51 34.40 -16.82
N ALA A 67 -41.52 34.58 -17.67
CA ALA A 67 -41.83 33.68 -18.79
C ALA A 67 -40.77 33.71 -19.92
N ARG A 68 -39.76 34.57 -19.80
CA ARG A 68 -38.53 34.55 -20.60
C ARG A 68 -37.49 33.71 -19.86
N SER A 69 -36.60 33.03 -20.57
CA SER A 69 -35.51 32.31 -19.92
C SER A 69 -34.62 33.27 -19.11
N PHE A 70 -34.17 32.82 -17.94
CA PHE A 70 -33.16 33.50 -17.14
C PHE A 70 -32.23 32.46 -16.50
N THR A 71 -31.06 32.92 -16.06
CA THR A 71 -30.10 32.10 -15.31
C THR A 71 -29.79 32.82 -14.02
N GLN A 72 -29.82 32.10 -12.91
CA GLN A 72 -29.36 32.56 -11.60
C GLN A 72 -28.10 31.78 -11.23
N ASP A 73 -27.01 32.50 -10.92
CA ASP A 73 -25.89 31.91 -10.19
C ASP A 73 -26.29 31.79 -8.72
N THR A 74 -26.37 30.56 -8.24
CA THR A 74 -26.85 30.22 -6.89
C THR A 74 -25.72 30.09 -5.87
N GLY A 75 -24.47 30.39 -6.26
CA GLY A 75 -23.29 30.20 -5.42
C GLY A 75 -22.38 29.08 -5.93
N GLY A 76 -22.21 28.99 -7.25
CA GLY A 76 -21.39 27.96 -7.91
C GLY A 76 -22.15 27.09 -8.90
N ILE A 77 -23.49 27.04 -8.81
CA ILE A 77 -24.35 26.38 -9.80
C ILE A 77 -25.24 27.43 -10.49
N ASN A 78 -25.25 27.39 -11.82
CA ASN A 78 -26.20 28.10 -12.66
C ASN A 78 -27.52 27.33 -12.70
N ALA A 79 -28.58 27.90 -12.13
CA ALA A 79 -29.95 27.42 -12.31
C ALA A 79 -30.63 28.21 -13.44
N ARG A 80 -30.73 27.60 -14.63
CA ARG A 80 -31.35 28.20 -15.81
C ARG A 80 -32.81 27.79 -15.92
N VAL A 81 -33.71 28.76 -15.75
CA VAL A 81 -35.14 28.54 -15.90
C VAL A 81 -35.59 28.88 -17.32
N SER A 82 -36.39 28.01 -17.92
CA SER A 82 -37.07 28.24 -19.18
C SER A 82 -38.56 27.94 -19.09
N TYR A 83 -39.36 28.74 -19.80
CA TYR A 83 -40.81 28.57 -19.90
C TYR A 83 -41.20 28.35 -21.35
N THR A 84 -42.05 27.36 -21.60
CA THR A 84 -42.63 27.06 -22.90
C THR A 84 -44.16 27.07 -22.80
N ASP A 85 -44.81 27.91 -23.60
CA ASP A 85 -46.26 27.88 -23.76
C ASP A 85 -46.65 26.73 -24.70
N LEU A 86 -47.45 25.78 -24.20
CA LEU A 86 -47.90 24.60 -24.94
C LEU A 86 -49.34 24.70 -25.42
N GLY A 87 -49.99 25.84 -25.20
CA GLY A 87 -51.33 26.12 -25.69
C GLY A 87 -51.99 27.23 -24.90
N PRO A 88 -52.77 26.91 -23.84
CA PRO A 88 -53.49 27.92 -23.06
C PRO A 88 -52.72 28.45 -21.82
N GLY A 89 -51.39 28.42 -21.84
CA GLY A 89 -50.56 29.04 -20.80
C GLY A 89 -50.74 30.56 -20.76
N ARG A 90 -50.70 31.16 -19.56
CA ARG A 90 -50.87 32.61 -19.37
C ARG A 90 -49.62 33.32 -18.91
N GLY A 91 -48.68 32.59 -18.31
CA GLY A 91 -47.35 33.08 -18.01
C GLY A 91 -46.76 32.44 -16.76
N LEU A 92 -45.51 32.82 -16.52
CA LEU A 92 -44.76 32.56 -15.30
C LEU A 92 -44.35 33.91 -14.71
N SER A 93 -44.62 34.15 -13.42
CA SER A 93 -44.30 35.42 -12.76
C SER A 93 -43.85 35.22 -11.31
N VAL A 94 -43.08 36.17 -10.79
CA VAL A 94 -42.64 36.16 -9.38
C VAL A 94 -43.83 36.40 -8.46
N ALA A 95 -44.02 35.55 -7.46
CA ALA A 95 -45.05 35.67 -6.43
C ALA A 95 -44.40 35.76 -5.04
N SER A 96 -44.20 37.00 -4.57
CA SER A 96 -43.57 37.29 -3.27
C SER A 96 -44.50 37.96 -2.25
N ARG A 97 -45.78 38.12 -2.60
CA ARG A 97 -46.83 38.59 -1.68
C ARG A 97 -47.85 37.51 -1.33
N THR A 98 -47.77 36.35 -1.98
CA THR A 98 -48.61 35.20 -1.69
C THR A 98 -47.83 34.31 -0.74
N THR A 99 -48.35 34.13 0.47
CA THR A 99 -47.74 33.21 1.42
C THR A 99 -48.09 31.78 1.02
N THR A 100 -47.08 30.95 0.78
CA THR A 100 -47.20 29.53 0.47
C THR A 100 -47.07 28.66 1.72
N TYR A 101 -47.55 27.44 1.64
CA TYR A 101 -47.37 26.45 2.69
C TYR A 101 -45.94 25.90 2.69
N VAL A 102 -45.39 25.79 3.90
CA VAL A 102 -44.09 25.19 4.21
C VAL A 102 -44.29 24.41 5.51
N GLU A 103 -43.89 23.14 5.53
CA GLU A 103 -43.99 22.30 6.72
C GLU A 103 -42.89 22.67 7.72
N SER A 104 -43.15 22.47 9.01
CA SER A 104 -42.18 22.80 10.05
C SER A 104 -40.87 22.02 9.89
N GLY A 105 -39.77 22.74 9.65
CA GLY A 105 -38.42 22.17 9.52
C GLY A 105 -37.91 22.13 8.09
N GLU A 106 -38.72 22.50 7.10
CA GLU A 106 -38.28 22.65 5.71
C GLU A 106 -37.55 23.98 5.48
N PRO A 107 -36.61 24.03 4.51
CA PRO A 107 -35.77 25.20 4.27
C PRO A 107 -36.43 26.28 3.39
N PHE A 108 -37.65 26.06 2.89
CA PHE A 108 -38.31 26.93 1.91
C PHE A 108 -38.75 28.28 2.51
N ASP A 109 -38.57 29.38 1.77
CA ASP A 109 -39.17 30.68 2.12
C ASP A 109 -40.65 30.71 1.71
N PRO A 110 -41.60 30.83 2.65
CA PRO A 110 -43.03 30.86 2.34
C PRO A 110 -43.46 32.14 1.59
N SER A 111 -42.55 33.09 1.37
CA SER A 111 -42.78 34.33 0.62
C SER A 111 -41.96 34.43 -0.66
N SER A 112 -41.37 33.31 -1.13
CA SER A 112 -40.70 33.22 -2.43
C SER A 112 -41.25 32.07 -3.26
N SER A 113 -41.88 32.41 -4.39
CA SER A 113 -42.43 31.42 -5.30
C SER A 113 -42.56 31.97 -6.73
N ALA A 114 -42.67 31.09 -7.70
CA ALA A 114 -43.14 31.40 -9.04
C ALA A 114 -44.62 31.02 -9.19
N LEU A 115 -45.43 31.97 -9.66
CA LEU A 115 -46.81 31.75 -10.07
C LEU A 115 -46.84 31.31 -11.54
N LEU A 116 -47.32 30.09 -11.77
CA LEU A 116 -47.55 29.53 -13.10
C LEU A 116 -49.05 29.54 -13.39
N GLU A 117 -49.47 30.27 -14.44
CA GLU A 117 -50.89 30.46 -14.77
C GLU A 117 -51.27 29.77 -16.09
N ALA A 118 -52.46 29.19 -16.12
CA ALA A 118 -53.01 28.49 -17.28
C ALA A 118 -54.54 28.68 -17.43
N SER A 119 -55.07 28.17 -18.54
CA SER A 119 -56.52 28.08 -18.81
C SER A 119 -56.81 26.92 -19.75
N GLY A 120 -58.07 26.67 -20.13
CA GLY A 120 -58.41 25.64 -21.14
C GLY A 120 -58.02 24.20 -20.75
N TYR A 121 -58.30 23.23 -21.64
CA TYR A 121 -58.02 21.80 -21.39
C TYR A 121 -56.70 21.34 -22.02
N GLY A 122 -56.02 20.40 -21.36
CA GLY A 122 -54.79 19.75 -21.84
C GLY A 122 -53.52 20.45 -21.39
N ASN A 123 -52.38 20.10 -22.02
CA ASN A 123 -51.08 20.68 -21.68
C ASN A 123 -51.08 22.19 -21.89
N ALA A 124 -50.80 22.94 -20.83
CA ALA A 124 -50.84 24.40 -20.83
C ALA A 124 -49.46 25.01 -20.96
N ALA A 125 -48.52 24.57 -20.13
CA ALA A 125 -47.19 25.14 -20.07
C ALA A 125 -46.16 24.11 -19.61
N ARG A 126 -44.90 24.38 -19.92
CA ARG A 126 -43.76 23.66 -19.37
C ARG A 126 -42.77 24.64 -18.76
N VAL A 127 -42.34 24.36 -17.55
CA VAL A 127 -41.19 25.01 -16.92
C VAL A 127 -40.06 23.98 -16.87
N ALA A 128 -38.87 24.36 -17.30
CA ALA A 128 -37.68 23.53 -17.13
C ALA A 128 -36.61 24.32 -16.36
N VAL A 129 -35.93 23.63 -15.47
CA VAL A 129 -34.77 24.13 -14.73
C VAL A 129 -33.59 23.26 -15.13
N ASP A 130 -32.66 23.84 -15.86
CA ASP A 130 -31.41 23.22 -16.25
C ASP A 130 -30.33 23.67 -15.24
N PHE A 131 -29.61 22.72 -14.65
CA PHE A 131 -28.46 22.99 -13.79
C PHE A 131 -27.18 22.89 -14.62
N SER A 132 -26.18 23.71 -14.29
CA SER A 132 -24.82 23.56 -14.78
C SER A 132 -23.87 24.24 -13.80
N ALA A 133 -22.63 23.80 -13.73
CA ALA A 133 -21.62 24.46 -12.95
C ALA A 133 -21.40 25.90 -13.47
N VAL A 134 -21.03 26.80 -12.57
CA VAL A 134 -20.35 28.04 -12.97
C VAL A 134 -18.91 27.66 -13.28
N SER A 135 -18.39 28.12 -14.41
CA SER A 135 -16.98 27.86 -14.78
C SER A 135 -16.06 28.28 -13.63
N GLY A 136 -15.24 27.33 -13.18
CA GLY A 136 -14.31 27.49 -12.07
C GLY A 136 -14.93 27.44 -10.67
N SER A 137 -16.09 26.79 -10.52
CA SER A 137 -16.74 26.61 -9.21
C SER A 137 -16.32 25.36 -8.46
N GLY A 138 -15.65 24.40 -9.12
CA GLY A 138 -15.32 23.10 -8.54
C GLY A 138 -16.53 22.22 -8.26
N TYR A 139 -17.62 22.40 -9.01
CA TYR A 139 -18.85 21.59 -8.89
C TYR A 139 -19.21 20.95 -10.23
N ALA A 140 -19.92 19.82 -10.18
CA ALA A 140 -20.48 19.14 -11.32
C ALA A 140 -21.56 19.96 -12.02
N ASP A 141 -21.80 19.61 -13.30
CA ASP A 141 -22.95 20.11 -14.06
C ASP A 141 -24.30 19.52 -13.59
N SER A 142 -24.27 18.53 -12.70
CA SER A 142 -25.45 17.96 -12.04
C SER A 142 -25.48 18.28 -10.54
N VAL A 143 -26.68 18.26 -9.96
CA VAL A 143 -26.91 18.50 -8.54
C VAL A 143 -27.62 17.31 -7.89
N GLU A 144 -27.58 17.24 -6.57
CA GLU A 144 -28.28 16.22 -5.79
C GLU A 144 -29.36 16.82 -4.89
N ASN A 145 -30.17 15.94 -4.30
CA ASN A 145 -31.14 16.27 -3.25
C ASN A 145 -32.07 17.44 -3.64
N VAL A 146 -32.49 17.49 -4.90
CA VAL A 146 -33.38 18.53 -5.41
C VAL A 146 -34.73 18.42 -4.71
N SER A 147 -35.19 19.51 -4.11
CA SER A 147 -36.47 19.57 -3.42
C SER A 147 -37.18 20.91 -3.57
N PHE A 148 -38.50 20.87 -3.70
CA PHE A 148 -39.37 22.03 -3.78
C PHE A 148 -40.83 21.64 -3.52
N ARG A 149 -41.67 22.63 -3.25
CA ARG A 149 -43.12 22.46 -3.13
C ARG A 149 -43.86 23.01 -4.34
N ILE A 150 -44.89 22.28 -4.74
CA ILE A 150 -46.00 22.83 -5.52
C ILE A 150 -47.14 23.14 -4.57
N ASN A 151 -47.60 24.38 -4.56
CA ASN A 151 -48.66 24.88 -3.69
C ASN A 151 -49.86 25.37 -4.51
N ASP A 152 -51.03 25.36 -3.86
CA ASP A 152 -52.32 25.74 -4.46
C ASP A 152 -52.65 24.86 -5.67
N VAL A 153 -52.36 23.56 -5.58
CA VAL A 153 -52.52 22.60 -6.68
C VAL A 153 -53.95 22.59 -7.21
N ASP A 154 -54.96 23.01 -6.45
CA ASP A 154 -56.37 23.00 -6.84
C ASP A 154 -57.02 24.40 -6.94
N ALA A 155 -56.22 25.47 -7.04
CA ALA A 155 -56.67 26.86 -6.91
C ALA A 155 -58.00 27.17 -7.63
N GLY A 156 -59.11 27.31 -6.90
CA GLY A 156 -60.46 27.53 -7.45
C GLY A 156 -61.37 26.29 -7.50
N GLY A 157 -60.90 25.13 -7.01
CA GLY A 157 -61.59 23.83 -7.06
C GLY A 157 -61.52 23.14 -8.42
N TRP A 158 -60.47 23.39 -9.19
CA TRP A 158 -60.28 22.87 -10.55
C TRP A 158 -59.34 21.66 -10.57
N GLN A 159 -59.49 20.79 -11.57
CA GLN A 159 -58.62 19.61 -11.74
C GLN A 159 -57.33 19.99 -12.48
N ASP A 160 -56.37 20.51 -11.75
CA ASP A 160 -55.03 20.78 -12.25
C ASP A 160 -54.18 19.50 -12.19
N ILE A 161 -53.34 19.32 -13.19
CA ILE A 161 -52.53 18.11 -13.36
C ILE A 161 -51.10 18.53 -13.64
N LEU A 162 -50.16 18.15 -12.77
CA LEU A 162 -48.75 18.43 -12.97
C LEU A 162 -48.01 17.12 -13.14
N THR A 163 -47.12 17.04 -14.12
CA THR A 163 -46.19 15.91 -14.24
C THR A 163 -44.77 16.45 -14.10
N ILE A 164 -44.04 15.89 -13.14
CA ILE A 164 -42.64 16.23 -12.89
C ILE A 164 -41.78 15.15 -13.52
N THR A 165 -40.75 15.53 -14.25
CA THR A 165 -39.75 14.59 -14.77
C THR A 165 -38.38 15.18 -14.53
N ALA A 166 -37.44 14.37 -14.06
CA ALA A 166 -36.05 14.78 -13.92
C ALA A 166 -35.15 13.93 -14.81
N TYR A 167 -34.02 14.50 -15.19
CA TYR A 167 -33.03 13.85 -16.03
C TYR A 167 -31.62 14.08 -15.49
N ASP A 168 -30.76 13.08 -15.64
CA ASP A 168 -29.31 13.20 -15.43
C ASP A 168 -28.64 13.92 -16.62
N ALA A 169 -27.32 14.06 -16.60
CA ALA A 169 -26.55 14.73 -17.65
C ALA A 169 -26.61 14.00 -19.01
N ASP A 170 -26.80 12.68 -19.00
CA ASP A 170 -26.96 11.84 -20.19
C ASP A 170 -28.38 11.89 -20.78
N GLY A 171 -29.33 12.45 -20.04
CA GLY A 171 -30.73 12.55 -20.41
C GLY A 171 -31.57 11.32 -20.05
N ASN A 172 -31.07 10.42 -19.20
CA ASN A 172 -31.86 9.33 -18.63
C ASN A 172 -32.81 9.88 -17.56
N ALA A 173 -33.96 9.24 -17.38
CA ALA A 173 -34.93 9.68 -16.39
C ALA A 173 -34.47 9.32 -14.97
N VAL A 174 -34.56 10.28 -14.05
CA VAL A 174 -34.27 10.12 -12.62
C VAL A 174 -35.59 9.99 -11.86
N ASP A 175 -35.63 9.08 -10.88
CA ASP A 175 -36.84 8.83 -10.09
C ASP A 175 -37.24 10.06 -9.27
N VAL A 176 -38.52 10.44 -9.39
CA VAL A 176 -39.10 11.60 -8.68
C VAL A 176 -40.04 11.09 -7.58
N THR A 177 -39.72 11.43 -6.33
CA THR A 177 -40.61 11.17 -5.19
C THR A 177 -41.51 12.37 -4.96
N ILE A 178 -42.82 12.12 -4.91
CA ILE A 178 -43.83 13.16 -4.72
C ILE A 178 -44.67 12.80 -3.49
N THR A 179 -44.66 13.67 -2.48
CA THR A 179 -45.34 13.47 -1.20
C THR A 179 -46.45 14.50 -1.02
N PRO A 180 -47.73 14.13 -1.19
CA PRO A 180 -48.83 15.05 -0.97
C PRO A 180 -48.98 15.34 0.54
N SER A 181 -49.14 16.62 0.90
CA SER A 181 -49.40 17.03 2.29
C SER A 181 -50.91 17.00 2.63
N GLY A 182 -51.74 16.63 1.65
CA GLY A 182 -53.16 16.90 1.66
C GLY A 182 -54.01 15.91 0.88
N ASN A 183 -55.01 16.46 0.19
CA ASN A 183 -56.03 15.68 -0.50
C ASN A 183 -55.69 15.41 -1.98
N ASP A 184 -54.60 16.01 -2.49
CA ASP A 184 -54.11 15.79 -3.83
C ASP A 184 -53.65 14.35 -4.04
N THR A 185 -53.87 13.84 -5.25
CA THR A 185 -53.54 12.46 -5.59
C THR A 185 -52.25 12.41 -6.40
N VAL A 186 -51.40 11.43 -6.08
CA VAL A 186 -50.13 11.20 -6.76
C VAL A 186 -50.14 9.81 -7.39
N SER A 187 -49.79 9.76 -8.68
CA SER A 187 -49.64 8.50 -9.42
C SER A 187 -48.34 8.56 -10.23
N GLY A 188 -47.30 7.88 -9.74
CA GLY A 188 -45.95 8.03 -10.29
C GLY A 188 -45.48 9.48 -10.07
N SER A 189 -45.02 10.13 -11.14
CA SER A 189 -44.57 11.52 -11.09
C SER A 189 -45.65 12.54 -11.47
N THR A 190 -46.92 12.11 -11.51
CA THR A 190 -48.07 12.98 -11.80
C THR A 190 -48.86 13.30 -10.54
N ILE A 191 -49.04 14.59 -10.29
CA ILE A 191 -49.93 15.18 -9.29
C ILE A 191 -51.27 15.49 -9.97
N THR A 192 -52.37 15.11 -9.35
CA THR A 192 -53.72 15.48 -9.78
C THR A 192 -54.46 16.10 -8.61
N ALA A 193 -54.93 17.34 -8.83
CA ALA A 193 -55.62 18.14 -7.85
C ALA A 193 -56.85 17.45 -7.28
N GLY A 194 -57.10 17.73 -5.99
CA GLY A 194 -58.33 17.37 -5.32
C GLY A 194 -59.60 18.00 -5.92
N SER A 195 -60.72 17.80 -5.23
CA SER A 195 -62.02 18.41 -5.60
C SER A 195 -62.52 19.42 -4.58
N THR A 196 -61.75 19.62 -3.52
CA THR A 196 -61.89 20.74 -2.59
C THR A 196 -61.24 21.97 -3.21
N ASN A 197 -61.35 23.11 -2.55
CA ASN A 197 -60.64 24.30 -2.97
C ASN A 197 -59.73 24.67 -1.82
N ASP A 198 -58.44 24.54 -2.02
CA ASP A 198 -57.45 24.88 -1.04
C ASP A 198 -56.97 26.32 -1.27
N THR A 199 -55.96 26.73 -0.51
CA THR A 199 -55.33 28.03 -0.67
C THR A 199 -53.83 27.82 -0.68
N ALA A 200 -53.08 28.73 -1.29
CA ALA A 200 -51.62 28.68 -1.31
C ALA A 200 -50.94 28.39 0.04
N ALA A 201 -51.51 28.81 1.17
CA ALA A 201 -50.95 28.62 2.52
C ALA A 201 -51.45 27.34 3.24
N SER A 202 -52.28 26.52 2.58
CA SER A 202 -52.82 25.29 3.15
C SER A 202 -51.91 24.09 2.84
N ALA A 203 -51.75 23.21 3.82
CA ALA A 203 -51.14 21.89 3.61
C ALA A 203 -51.95 21.05 2.60
N GLU A 204 -53.26 21.27 2.54
CA GLU A 204 -54.20 20.42 1.81
C GLU A 204 -53.97 20.47 0.28
N GLY A 205 -53.51 21.61 -0.23
CA GLY A 205 -53.19 21.84 -1.65
C GLY A 205 -51.69 21.99 -1.89
N SER A 206 -50.85 21.36 -1.05
CA SER A 206 -49.40 21.40 -1.14
C SER A 206 -48.81 20.00 -1.32
N VAL A 207 -47.80 19.92 -2.18
CA VAL A 207 -47.10 18.67 -2.50
C VAL A 207 -45.60 18.92 -2.49
N LEU A 208 -44.86 18.10 -1.74
CA LEU A 208 -43.40 18.12 -1.73
C LEU A 208 -42.87 17.22 -2.85
N VAL A 209 -41.94 17.75 -3.63
CA VAL A 209 -41.17 17.02 -4.63
C VAL A 209 -39.75 16.83 -4.07
N SER A 210 -39.22 15.62 -4.19
CA SER A 210 -37.86 15.26 -3.77
C SER A 210 -37.22 14.32 -4.80
N ILE A 211 -36.00 14.63 -5.19
CA ILE A 211 -35.25 13.93 -6.25
C ILE A 211 -33.82 13.75 -5.74
N ALA A 212 -33.40 12.51 -5.52
CA ALA A 212 -32.09 12.21 -4.92
C ALA A 212 -30.93 12.67 -5.82
N GLY A 213 -31.06 12.43 -7.13
CA GLY A 213 -30.04 12.77 -8.12
C GLY A 213 -29.19 11.57 -8.54
N PRO A 214 -28.14 11.80 -9.37
CA PRO A 214 -27.75 13.11 -9.93
C PRO A 214 -28.80 13.72 -10.87
N VAL A 215 -28.99 15.05 -10.83
CA VAL A 215 -29.99 15.77 -11.63
C VAL A 215 -29.33 16.91 -12.41
N ALA A 216 -29.38 16.85 -13.74
CA ALA A 216 -29.00 17.97 -14.60
C ALA A 216 -30.21 18.82 -15.01
N ARG A 217 -31.43 18.23 -14.99
CA ARG A 217 -32.63 18.93 -15.45
C ARG A 217 -33.90 18.47 -14.73
N VAL A 218 -34.74 19.43 -14.34
CA VAL A 218 -36.12 19.18 -13.88
C VAL A 218 -37.10 19.84 -14.84
N GLU A 219 -38.08 19.09 -15.34
CA GLU A 219 -39.21 19.59 -16.11
C GLU A 219 -40.52 19.45 -15.31
N ILE A 220 -41.27 20.55 -15.26
CA ILE A 220 -42.63 20.63 -14.71
C ILE A 220 -43.58 20.86 -15.89
N LEU A 221 -44.34 19.83 -16.24
CA LEU A 221 -45.40 19.91 -17.24
C LEU A 221 -46.72 20.20 -16.54
N TYR A 222 -47.30 21.37 -16.81
CA TYR A 222 -48.62 21.74 -16.30
C TYR A 222 -49.69 21.48 -17.35
N ALA A 223 -50.68 20.67 -16.98
CA ALA A 223 -51.83 20.30 -17.78
C ALA A 223 -53.13 20.51 -16.99
N ASN A 224 -54.21 20.71 -17.74
CA ASN A 224 -55.49 21.09 -17.17
C ASN A 224 -56.59 20.08 -17.48
N GLY A 225 -57.35 19.72 -16.44
CA GLY A 225 -58.59 18.96 -16.51
C GLY A 225 -59.86 19.83 -16.60
N GLY A 226 -59.73 21.17 -16.71
CA GLY A 226 -60.84 22.14 -16.71
C GLY A 226 -60.76 23.19 -17.82
N SER A 227 -61.66 24.20 -17.83
CA SER A 227 -61.72 25.21 -18.92
C SER A 227 -61.33 26.64 -18.54
N ALA A 228 -61.11 26.98 -17.27
CA ALA A 228 -60.87 28.36 -16.85
C ALA A 228 -59.95 28.49 -15.63
N GLY A 229 -59.06 29.49 -15.67
CA GLY A 229 -58.41 30.16 -14.54
C GLY A 229 -57.77 29.25 -13.50
N GLN A 230 -56.69 28.56 -13.90
CA GLN A 230 -55.96 27.59 -13.09
C GLN A 230 -54.55 28.11 -12.87
N LEU A 231 -54.05 28.00 -11.64
CA LEU A 231 -52.73 28.47 -11.26
C LEU A 231 -52.13 27.55 -10.21
N VAL A 232 -50.80 27.51 -10.18
CA VAL A 232 -50.02 26.84 -9.15
C VAL A 232 -48.83 27.70 -8.76
N LEU A 233 -48.33 27.49 -7.54
CA LEU A 233 -47.16 28.18 -7.01
C LEU A 233 -46.02 27.20 -6.80
N ILE A 234 -44.88 27.46 -7.41
CA ILE A 234 -43.66 26.66 -7.26
C ILE A 234 -42.80 27.40 -6.22
N SER A 235 -42.49 26.78 -5.08
CA SER A 235 -41.55 27.36 -4.10
C SER A 235 -40.15 27.48 -4.70
N ASP A 236 -39.24 28.13 -3.98
CA ASP A 236 -37.80 28.01 -4.27
C ASP A 236 -37.39 26.54 -4.40
N ILE A 237 -36.42 26.30 -5.28
CA ILE A 237 -35.91 24.95 -5.58
C ILE A 237 -34.56 24.82 -4.88
N HIS A 238 -34.53 24.00 -3.83
CA HIS A 238 -33.31 23.66 -3.10
C HIS A 238 -32.64 22.45 -3.74
N PHE A 239 -31.32 22.41 -3.67
CA PHE A 239 -30.48 21.31 -4.16
C PHE A 239 -29.11 21.38 -3.49
N GLU A 240 -28.31 20.34 -3.67
CA GLU A 240 -26.94 20.27 -3.19
C GLU A 240 -26.00 20.28 -4.41
N ALA A 241 -25.02 21.18 -4.40
CA ALA A 241 -23.94 21.16 -5.38
C ALA A 241 -23.01 19.99 -5.07
N VAL A 242 -22.68 19.22 -6.10
CA VAL A 242 -21.76 18.08 -6.04
C VAL A 242 -20.39 18.58 -6.43
N PRO A 243 -19.36 18.52 -5.57
CA PRO A 243 -17.99 18.86 -5.95
C PRO A 243 -17.46 18.01 -7.11
N THR A 244 -16.63 18.60 -7.99
CA THR A 244 -15.83 17.88 -8.99
C THR A 244 -14.42 18.43 -8.94
N ASP A 245 -13.46 17.55 -8.69
CA ASP A 245 -12.05 17.89 -8.49
C ASP A 245 -11.15 16.95 -9.31
N ASP A 246 -11.72 16.34 -10.36
CA ASP A 246 -11.07 15.37 -11.25
C ASP A 246 -9.83 15.98 -11.93
N ASP A 247 -8.65 15.61 -11.47
CA ASP A 247 -7.38 16.19 -11.89
C ASP A 247 -6.65 15.34 -12.92
N VAL A 248 -5.85 15.99 -13.77
CA VAL A 248 -4.94 15.33 -14.71
C VAL A 248 -3.51 15.77 -14.43
N VAL A 249 -2.68 14.86 -13.93
CA VAL A 249 -1.30 15.15 -13.55
C VAL A 249 -0.32 14.33 -14.38
N SER A 250 0.70 15.00 -14.90
CA SER A 250 1.93 14.40 -15.45
C SER A 250 3.10 14.96 -14.64
N ALA A 251 3.73 14.10 -13.84
CA ALA A 251 4.80 14.47 -12.92
C ALA A 251 6.13 14.65 -13.68
N GLY A 252 6.51 13.66 -14.49
CA GLY A 252 7.59 13.80 -15.48
C GLY A 252 8.85 13.04 -15.09
N ASP A 253 10.03 13.57 -15.41
CA ASP A 253 11.30 12.92 -15.02
C ASP A 253 11.63 13.29 -13.56
N GLY A 254 11.65 12.38 -12.60
CA GLY A 254 11.92 12.74 -11.21
C GLY A 254 11.52 11.65 -10.25
N ASN A 255 11.86 11.82 -8.97
CA ASN A 255 11.19 11.05 -7.93
C ASN A 255 10.11 11.94 -7.31
N ASP A 256 8.88 11.75 -7.76
CA ASP A 256 7.80 12.70 -7.54
C ASP A 256 6.83 12.21 -6.45
N THR A 257 6.11 13.15 -5.85
CA THR A 257 5.01 12.88 -4.94
C THR A 257 3.77 13.58 -5.45
N VAL A 258 2.74 12.82 -5.79
CA VAL A 258 1.48 13.32 -6.35
C VAL A 258 0.32 12.92 -5.45
N LEU A 259 -0.47 13.91 -5.06
CA LEU A 259 -1.74 13.73 -4.36
C LEU A 259 -2.85 14.25 -5.28
N GLY A 260 -3.77 13.37 -5.67
CA GLY A 260 -4.95 13.68 -6.49
C GLY A 260 -5.97 14.46 -5.68
N GLY A 261 -6.62 13.82 -4.71
CA GLY A 261 -7.50 14.48 -3.75
C GLY A 261 -8.91 13.91 -3.81
N LEU A 262 -9.87 14.72 -4.22
CA LEU A 262 -11.24 14.27 -4.46
C LEU A 262 -11.46 14.14 -5.98
N GLY A 263 -12.50 13.41 -6.36
CA GLY A 263 -12.86 13.29 -7.77
C GLY A 263 -12.11 12.15 -8.44
N ASP A 264 -12.40 11.93 -9.71
CA ASP A 264 -11.84 10.82 -10.49
C ASP A 264 -10.53 11.29 -11.17
N ASP A 265 -9.39 11.03 -10.54
CA ASP A 265 -8.10 11.60 -10.92
C ASP A 265 -7.33 10.72 -11.94
N SER A 266 -6.50 11.36 -12.77
CA SER A 266 -5.59 10.71 -13.71
C SER A 266 -4.15 11.13 -13.42
N LEU A 267 -3.40 10.29 -12.72
CA LEU A 267 -2.06 10.59 -12.24
C LEU A 267 -1.01 9.76 -12.99
N MET A 268 -0.01 10.41 -13.60
CA MET A 268 1.12 9.78 -14.28
C MET A 268 2.43 10.20 -13.61
N GLY A 269 3.17 9.24 -13.02
CA GLY A 269 4.51 9.44 -12.46
C GLY A 269 5.56 9.67 -13.56
N GLU A 270 5.52 8.83 -14.60
CA GLU A 270 6.46 8.80 -15.73
C GLU A 270 7.82 8.18 -15.39
N ALA A 271 8.85 8.93 -15.02
CA ALA A 271 10.21 8.39 -14.93
C ALA A 271 10.91 8.72 -13.62
N GLY A 272 11.00 7.73 -12.74
CA GLY A 272 11.81 7.72 -11.53
C GLY A 272 11.11 6.88 -10.47
N ALA A 273 11.36 7.14 -9.19
CA ALA A 273 10.67 6.40 -8.12
C ALA A 273 9.62 7.32 -7.51
N ASP A 274 8.37 7.12 -7.92
CA ASP A 274 7.25 8.02 -7.67
C ASP A 274 6.33 7.50 -6.57
N SER A 275 5.66 8.44 -5.89
CA SER A 275 4.61 8.17 -4.91
C SER A 275 3.33 8.83 -5.39
N LEU A 276 2.34 8.03 -5.78
CA LEU A 276 1.06 8.49 -6.31
C LEU A 276 -0.06 8.12 -5.35
N SER A 277 -0.90 9.08 -4.98
CA SER A 277 -2.10 8.88 -4.18
C SER A 277 -3.29 9.46 -4.93
N GLY A 278 -4.27 8.64 -5.29
CA GLY A 278 -5.52 9.05 -5.94
C GLY A 278 -6.40 9.84 -4.96
N GLY A 279 -6.85 9.19 -3.90
CA GLY A 279 -7.62 9.84 -2.84
C GLY A 279 -9.02 9.27 -2.79
N ALA A 280 -10.04 10.05 -3.14
CA ALA A 280 -11.41 9.57 -3.19
C ALA A 280 -12.07 9.86 -4.53
N GLY A 281 -12.60 8.83 -5.16
CA GLY A 281 -13.09 8.84 -6.54
C GLY A 281 -12.55 7.61 -7.26
N ASP A 282 -13.01 7.35 -8.49
CA ASP A 282 -12.52 6.24 -9.30
C ASP A 282 -11.25 6.68 -10.04
N ASP A 283 -10.07 6.45 -9.45
CA ASP A 283 -8.80 7.03 -9.89
C ASP A 283 -8.04 6.15 -10.89
N THR A 284 -7.18 6.77 -11.70
CA THR A 284 -6.23 6.09 -12.60
C THR A 284 -4.80 6.53 -12.31
N LEU A 285 -3.97 5.62 -11.81
CA LEU A 285 -2.57 5.86 -11.46
C LEU A 285 -1.64 5.03 -12.37
N GLU A 286 -0.70 5.68 -13.04
CA GLU A 286 0.37 5.06 -13.84
C GLU A 286 1.74 5.48 -13.29
N GLY A 287 2.49 4.54 -12.69
CA GLY A 287 3.83 4.79 -12.14
C GLY A 287 4.84 5.10 -13.25
N GLY A 288 4.98 4.18 -14.20
CA GLY A 288 5.80 4.39 -15.39
C GLY A 288 7.10 3.58 -15.34
N THR A 289 8.25 4.24 -15.20
CA THR A 289 9.54 3.56 -15.07
C THR A 289 10.22 3.90 -13.77
N GLY A 290 10.73 2.90 -13.07
CA GLY A 290 11.41 3.02 -11.79
C GLY A 290 10.67 2.20 -10.74
N ASN A 291 10.76 2.58 -9.47
CA ASN A 291 10.15 1.78 -8.41
C ASN A 291 9.10 2.62 -7.71
N ASP A 292 7.85 2.42 -8.09
CA ASP A 292 6.76 3.33 -7.75
C ASP A 292 5.91 2.78 -6.61
N THR A 293 5.22 3.68 -5.90
CA THR A 293 4.21 3.34 -4.87
C THR A 293 2.90 4.02 -5.21
N LEU A 294 1.85 3.22 -5.39
CA LEU A 294 0.54 3.66 -5.86
C LEU A 294 -0.52 3.35 -4.78
N ALA A 295 -1.16 4.39 -4.26
CA ALA A 295 -2.33 4.28 -3.39
C ALA A 295 -3.55 4.83 -4.13
N GLY A 296 -4.49 3.96 -4.51
CA GLY A 296 -5.73 4.37 -5.17
C GLY A 296 -6.61 5.17 -4.20
N GLY A 297 -6.99 4.52 -3.11
CA GLY A 297 -7.77 5.14 -2.04
C GLY A 297 -9.22 4.66 -2.11
N ALA A 298 -10.17 5.57 -1.87
CA ALA A 298 -11.58 5.20 -1.87
C ALA A 298 -12.18 5.30 -3.26
N GLY A 299 -12.47 4.18 -3.90
CA GLY A 299 -13.02 4.16 -5.25
C GLY A 299 -12.91 2.79 -5.87
N ALA A 300 -13.20 2.70 -7.16
CA ALA A 300 -12.80 1.57 -7.99
C ALA A 300 -11.66 1.99 -8.92
N ASP A 301 -10.43 1.75 -8.48
CA ASP A 301 -9.25 2.38 -9.07
C ASP A 301 -8.56 1.52 -10.15
N VAL A 302 -7.77 2.17 -10.99
CA VAL A 302 -6.88 1.52 -11.95
C VAL A 302 -5.43 1.83 -11.57
N LEU A 303 -4.72 0.81 -11.09
CA LEU A 303 -3.33 0.92 -10.65
C LEU A 303 -2.40 0.21 -11.64
N ALA A 304 -1.53 0.96 -12.30
CA ALA A 304 -0.54 0.46 -13.24
C ALA A 304 0.88 0.84 -12.77
N GLY A 305 1.62 -0.11 -12.20
CA GLY A 305 3.00 0.14 -11.71
C GLY A 305 3.95 0.46 -12.85
N GLY A 306 4.10 -0.47 -13.79
CA GLY A 306 4.86 -0.24 -15.02
C GLY A 306 6.15 -1.05 -15.06
N GLN A 307 7.30 -0.38 -15.20
CA GLN A 307 8.61 -1.02 -15.24
C GLN A 307 9.38 -0.78 -13.94
N GLY A 308 9.60 -1.84 -13.17
CA GLY A 308 10.57 -1.87 -12.10
C GLY A 308 10.08 -2.77 -10.98
N LEU A 309 10.18 -2.32 -9.73
CA LEU A 309 9.56 -2.98 -8.58
C LEU A 309 8.53 -2.03 -8.00
N ASP A 310 7.28 -2.25 -8.34
CA ASP A 310 6.18 -1.32 -8.06
C ASP A 310 5.23 -1.87 -6.99
N PHE A 311 4.76 -1.00 -6.10
CA PHE A 311 3.91 -1.34 -4.96
C PHE A 311 2.51 -0.75 -5.11
N ALA A 312 1.49 -1.55 -4.82
CA ALA A 312 0.17 -1.03 -4.47
C ALA A 312 0.05 -0.94 -2.94
N ASP A 313 -0.32 0.23 -2.43
CA ASP A 313 -0.37 0.55 -0.99
C ASP A 313 -1.82 0.70 -0.51
N TYR A 314 -2.24 -0.22 0.35
CA TYR A 314 -3.56 -0.24 0.99
C TYR A 314 -3.47 -0.03 2.52
N SER A 315 -2.32 0.43 3.02
CA SER A 315 -2.08 0.62 4.46
C SER A 315 -3.02 1.62 5.14
N ALA A 316 -3.63 2.52 4.36
CA ALA A 316 -4.59 3.49 4.84
C ALA A 316 -6.04 2.95 4.94
N SER A 317 -6.32 1.74 4.44
CA SER A 317 -7.69 1.25 4.38
C SER A 317 -8.26 0.92 5.76
N ASP A 318 -9.51 1.34 6.00
CA ASP A 318 -10.25 1.11 7.24
C ASP A 318 -10.88 -0.30 7.34
N ALA A 319 -10.57 -1.20 6.39
CA ALA A 319 -11.01 -2.60 6.39
C ALA A 319 -10.03 -3.50 5.62
N GLY A 320 -10.09 -4.81 5.89
CA GLY A 320 -9.24 -5.79 5.21
C GLY A 320 -9.49 -5.87 3.71
N VAL A 321 -8.40 -6.06 2.96
CA VAL A 321 -8.31 -6.10 1.51
C VAL A 321 -7.99 -7.51 1.01
N SER A 322 -8.54 -7.87 -0.13
CA SER A 322 -8.31 -9.16 -0.79
C SER A 322 -7.86 -8.92 -2.23
N ILE A 323 -6.56 -9.07 -2.47
CA ILE A 323 -5.89 -8.71 -3.72
C ILE A 323 -5.28 -9.96 -4.35
N SER A 324 -5.46 -10.10 -5.66
CA SER A 324 -4.76 -11.12 -6.45
C SER A 324 -4.10 -10.48 -7.67
N LEU A 325 -2.77 -10.36 -7.63
CA LEU A 325 -1.96 -9.89 -8.75
C LEU A 325 -2.15 -10.78 -9.98
N ALA A 326 -2.42 -12.08 -9.77
CA ALA A 326 -2.63 -12.99 -10.87
C ALA A 326 -3.86 -12.74 -11.74
N ASN A 327 -4.91 -12.22 -11.12
CA ASN A 327 -6.13 -11.88 -11.84
C ASN A 327 -6.22 -10.38 -12.13
N GLY A 328 -5.32 -9.58 -11.55
CA GLY A 328 -5.41 -8.12 -11.55
C GLY A 328 -6.69 -7.62 -10.89
N THR A 329 -7.17 -8.31 -9.85
CA THR A 329 -8.43 -7.99 -9.17
C THR A 329 -8.20 -7.74 -7.69
N ALA A 330 -8.84 -6.70 -7.15
CA ALA A 330 -8.91 -6.43 -5.74
C ALA A 330 -10.38 -6.33 -5.25
N SER A 331 -10.58 -6.54 -3.96
CA SER A 331 -11.89 -6.37 -3.30
C SER A 331 -11.73 -6.15 -1.80
N GLY A 332 -12.72 -5.54 -1.15
CA GLY A 332 -12.68 -5.26 0.29
C GLY A 332 -11.93 -3.97 0.61
N GLY A 333 -12.37 -3.26 1.65
CA GLY A 333 -11.83 -1.94 2.00
C GLY A 333 -11.77 -0.99 0.81
N ASP A 334 -10.61 -0.36 0.67
CA ASP A 334 -10.25 0.59 -0.38
C ASP A 334 -9.98 -0.15 -1.70
N ALA A 335 -9.62 -1.44 -1.64
CA ALA A 335 -9.43 -2.30 -2.81
C ALA A 335 -10.73 -2.67 -3.56
N ALA A 336 -11.88 -2.11 -3.16
CA ALA A 336 -13.20 -2.56 -3.58
C ALA A 336 -13.59 -2.11 -5.00
N GLY A 337 -13.07 -2.80 -6.01
CA GLY A 337 -13.36 -2.50 -7.41
C GLY A 337 -12.10 -2.36 -8.25
N ASP A 338 -10.94 -2.26 -7.59
CA ASP A 338 -9.70 -1.93 -8.27
C ASP A 338 -9.23 -3.01 -9.22
N THR A 339 -8.48 -2.53 -10.21
CA THR A 339 -7.74 -3.36 -11.16
C THR A 339 -6.27 -3.01 -11.12
N LEU A 340 -5.42 -4.04 -11.07
CA LEU A 340 -3.98 -3.90 -10.91
C LEU A 340 -3.23 -4.51 -12.10
N SER A 341 -2.18 -3.84 -12.56
CA SER A 341 -1.29 -4.36 -13.60
C SER A 341 0.14 -3.86 -13.42
N GLY A 342 1.14 -4.71 -13.72
CA GLY A 342 2.55 -4.34 -13.56
C GLY A 342 2.91 -3.93 -12.14
N VAL A 343 2.24 -4.50 -11.14
CA VAL A 343 2.53 -4.33 -9.71
C VAL A 343 3.15 -5.64 -9.21
N ASP A 344 4.22 -5.51 -8.44
CA ASP A 344 5.02 -6.62 -7.93
C ASP A 344 4.94 -6.76 -6.41
N GLY A 345 4.69 -5.64 -5.73
CA GLY A 345 4.59 -5.57 -4.28
C GLY A 345 3.21 -5.13 -3.81
N LEU A 346 2.82 -5.62 -2.63
CA LEU A 346 1.58 -5.25 -1.97
C LEU A 346 1.89 -4.84 -0.53
N ILE A 347 1.29 -3.73 -0.10
CA ILE A 347 1.24 -3.32 1.30
C ILE A 347 -0.22 -3.43 1.73
N GLY A 348 -0.50 -4.33 2.66
CA GLY A 348 -1.81 -4.55 3.26
C GLY A 348 -2.22 -3.45 4.24
N SER A 349 -3.44 -3.56 4.72
CA SER A 349 -4.09 -2.71 5.71
C SER A 349 -3.70 -3.12 7.14
N ALA A 350 -4.33 -2.51 8.15
CA ALA A 350 -4.20 -2.93 9.55
C ALA A 350 -5.26 -3.98 9.97
N HIS A 351 -5.79 -4.72 9.00
CA HIS A 351 -6.89 -5.68 9.16
C HIS A 351 -6.60 -6.98 8.41
N ASP A 352 -7.35 -8.04 8.74
CA ASP A 352 -7.22 -9.36 8.10
C ASP A 352 -7.29 -9.28 6.57
N ASP A 353 -6.13 -9.44 5.93
CA ASP A 353 -5.93 -9.29 4.50
C ASP A 353 -5.73 -10.63 3.79
N THR A 354 -5.87 -10.61 2.46
CA THR A 354 -5.56 -11.73 1.57
C THR A 354 -4.74 -11.22 0.40
N LEU A 355 -3.44 -11.49 0.41
CA LEU A 355 -2.46 -11.00 -0.57
C LEU A 355 -1.92 -12.17 -1.39
N ILE A 356 -2.23 -12.19 -2.69
CA ILE A 356 -1.90 -13.31 -3.58
C ILE A 356 -1.09 -12.83 -4.77
N GLY A 357 0.10 -13.40 -4.94
CA GLY A 357 1.04 -13.14 -6.04
C GLY A 357 0.57 -13.65 -7.40
N PHE A 358 1.47 -13.52 -8.38
CA PHE A 358 1.26 -13.91 -9.77
C PHE A 358 2.39 -14.80 -10.31
N ASP A 359 2.06 -15.79 -11.15
CA ASP A 359 3.02 -16.51 -11.98
C ASP A 359 2.49 -16.71 -13.43
N PRO A 360 3.34 -16.45 -14.45
CA PRO A 360 4.23 -17.51 -14.90
C PRO A 360 5.64 -16.99 -15.20
N PHE A 361 6.64 -17.46 -14.45
CA PHE A 361 8.09 -17.42 -14.73
C PHE A 361 8.49 -16.62 -15.98
N SER A 362 8.58 -15.30 -15.87
CA SER A 362 9.06 -14.46 -16.99
C SER A 362 10.52 -14.80 -17.24
N THR A 363 10.83 -15.23 -18.46
CA THR A 363 12.23 -15.50 -18.89
C THR A 363 13.00 -14.22 -19.25
N ALA A 364 12.44 -13.03 -19.01
CA ALA A 364 13.08 -11.75 -19.29
C ALA A 364 13.93 -11.31 -18.08
N ALA A 365 15.25 -11.25 -18.26
CA ALA A 365 16.22 -10.98 -17.19
C ALA A 365 16.19 -9.57 -16.57
N ALA A 366 15.25 -8.70 -16.97
CA ALA A 366 15.00 -7.41 -16.33
C ALA A 366 13.87 -7.47 -15.28
N ASP A 367 13.04 -8.52 -15.36
CA ASP A 367 11.69 -8.61 -14.79
C ASP A 367 11.50 -10.01 -14.15
N ALA A 368 12.51 -10.51 -13.44
CA ALA A 368 12.36 -11.72 -12.64
C ALA A 368 11.63 -11.30 -11.36
N TYR A 369 10.32 -11.11 -11.47
CA TYR A 369 9.49 -10.54 -10.41
C TYR A 369 9.43 -11.51 -9.23
N THR A 370 10.04 -11.04 -8.14
CA THR A 370 9.91 -11.52 -6.77
C THR A 370 8.72 -10.75 -6.20
N ASN A 371 7.66 -11.42 -5.74
CA ASN A 371 6.59 -10.73 -5.04
C ASN A 371 7.13 -10.21 -3.70
N VAL A 372 6.82 -8.95 -3.35
CA VAL A 372 7.24 -8.36 -2.06
C VAL A 372 6.02 -7.90 -1.29
N PHE A 373 5.59 -8.67 -0.29
CA PHE A 373 4.36 -8.42 0.45
C PHE A 373 4.63 -8.05 1.90
N PHE A 374 4.01 -6.96 2.34
CA PHE A 374 3.92 -6.54 3.73
C PHE A 374 2.45 -6.59 4.11
N ALA A 375 2.06 -7.46 5.03
CA ALA A 375 0.65 -7.69 5.33
C ALA A 375 0.04 -6.65 6.26
N GLY A 376 0.84 -6.13 7.21
CA GLY A 376 0.40 -5.13 8.18
C GLY A 376 0.03 -5.71 9.53
N ASP A 377 -0.91 -5.07 10.23
CA ASP A 377 -1.52 -5.68 11.41
C ASP A 377 -2.70 -6.54 10.93
N GLY A 378 -3.01 -7.67 11.57
CA GLY A 378 -4.15 -8.49 11.13
C GLY A 378 -3.92 -9.98 11.32
N ALA A 379 -4.91 -10.80 11.00
CA ALA A 379 -4.65 -12.22 10.76
C ALA A 379 -4.68 -12.46 9.25
N ASP A 380 -3.50 -12.40 8.63
CA ASP A 380 -3.38 -12.24 7.19
C ASP A 380 -3.14 -13.56 6.47
N TYR A 381 -3.52 -13.60 5.20
CA TYR A 381 -3.22 -14.71 4.30
C TYR A 381 -2.32 -14.24 3.16
N LEU A 382 -1.11 -14.78 3.07
CA LEU A 382 -0.14 -14.47 2.03
C LEU A 382 0.14 -15.73 1.20
N ASP A 383 0.15 -15.58 -0.13
CA ASP A 383 0.47 -16.65 -1.07
C ASP A 383 1.36 -16.11 -2.20
N GLY A 384 2.67 -16.36 -2.12
CA GLY A 384 3.66 -15.96 -3.12
C GLY A 384 3.49 -16.66 -4.47
N ARG A 385 2.90 -17.86 -4.44
CA ARG A 385 2.73 -18.80 -5.56
C ARG A 385 4.02 -19.31 -6.15
N GLY A 386 4.78 -18.49 -6.86
CA GLY A 386 6.03 -18.94 -7.45
C GLY A 386 6.86 -17.80 -7.99
N GLY A 387 8.16 -18.04 -8.14
CA GLY A 387 9.16 -16.97 -8.09
C GLY A 387 9.92 -17.06 -6.77
N ASP A 388 11.05 -16.36 -6.66
CA ASP A 388 11.74 -16.25 -5.37
C ASP A 388 11.09 -15.08 -4.62
N ASP A 389 10.19 -15.31 -3.67
CA ASP A 389 9.33 -14.29 -3.07
C ASP A 389 9.88 -13.71 -1.75
N SER A 390 9.34 -12.57 -1.31
CA SER A 390 9.64 -11.95 -0.01
C SER A 390 8.34 -11.61 0.72
N LEU A 391 8.00 -12.39 1.72
CA LEU A 391 6.70 -12.37 2.38
C LEU A 391 6.86 -12.02 3.87
N TYR A 392 6.20 -10.95 4.30
CA TYR A 392 6.25 -10.43 5.66
C TYR A 392 4.83 -10.36 6.24
N GLY A 393 4.53 -11.20 7.24
CA GLY A 393 3.25 -11.20 7.95
C GLY A 393 3.08 -10.00 8.88
N GLU A 394 4.19 -9.49 9.42
CA GLU A 394 4.22 -8.36 10.36
C GLU A 394 3.50 -8.63 11.67
N ALA A 395 2.26 -8.20 11.93
CA ALA A 395 1.66 -8.32 13.25
C ALA A 395 0.29 -9.00 13.24
N GLY A 396 0.27 -10.25 13.65
CA GLY A 396 -0.90 -10.97 14.13
C GLY A 396 -0.78 -12.45 13.79
N ASP A 397 -1.90 -13.17 13.69
CA ASP A 397 -1.85 -14.63 13.53
C ASP A 397 -1.93 -14.99 12.04
N ASP A 398 -0.78 -15.04 11.37
CA ASP A 398 -0.73 -15.06 9.91
C ASP A 398 -0.64 -16.46 9.31
N THR A 399 -1.07 -16.59 8.06
CA THR A 399 -0.88 -17.79 7.23
C THR A 399 -0.10 -17.41 5.98
N ILE A 400 1.13 -17.91 5.87
CA ILE A 400 2.06 -17.56 4.78
C ILE A 400 2.44 -18.81 3.99
N LEU A 401 2.21 -18.77 2.69
CA LEU A 401 2.62 -19.78 1.71
C LEU A 401 3.66 -19.16 0.77
N GLY A 402 4.91 -19.60 0.82
CA GLY A 402 5.97 -19.18 -0.11
C GLY A 402 5.65 -19.61 -1.54
N GLY A 403 5.48 -20.92 -1.72
CA GLY A 403 5.07 -21.50 -2.99
C GLY A 403 6.23 -22.18 -3.70
N ALA A 404 6.68 -21.64 -4.83
CA ALA A 404 7.72 -22.27 -5.62
C ALA A 404 8.85 -21.30 -5.96
N GLY A 405 10.03 -21.53 -5.38
CA GLY A 405 11.19 -20.67 -5.55
C GLY A 405 12.07 -20.73 -4.33
N ASN A 406 12.95 -19.76 -4.16
CA ASN A 406 13.76 -19.64 -2.95
C ASN A 406 13.24 -18.43 -2.18
N ASP A 407 12.26 -18.68 -1.33
CA ASP A 407 11.47 -17.62 -0.70
C ASP A 407 12.15 -17.10 0.57
N VAL A 408 11.87 -15.84 0.88
CA VAL A 408 12.26 -15.21 2.15
C VAL A 408 10.97 -14.92 2.91
N ILE A 409 10.80 -15.58 4.05
CA ILE A 409 9.57 -15.48 4.83
C ILE A 409 9.88 -15.02 6.26
N ASP A 410 9.11 -14.06 6.74
CA ASP A 410 9.07 -13.65 8.15
C ASP A 410 7.60 -13.57 8.58
N GLY A 411 7.22 -14.42 9.54
CA GLY A 411 5.87 -14.39 10.11
C GLY A 411 5.62 -13.13 10.93
N GLY A 412 6.66 -12.55 11.52
CA GLY A 412 6.48 -11.45 12.46
C GLY A 412 5.86 -11.91 13.78
N ALA A 413 5.05 -11.05 14.37
CA ALA A 413 4.54 -11.17 15.74
C ALA A 413 3.16 -11.78 15.80
N GLY A 414 3.05 -12.97 16.37
CA GLY A 414 1.77 -13.62 16.64
C GLY A 414 1.92 -15.13 16.66
N VAL A 415 0.89 -15.85 16.25
CA VAL A 415 0.97 -17.31 16.09
C VAL A 415 0.76 -17.66 14.62
N ASP A 416 1.89 -17.83 13.93
CA ASP A 416 1.88 -17.94 12.48
C ASP A 416 1.85 -19.39 11.98
N VAL A 417 1.34 -19.57 10.78
CA VAL A 417 1.44 -20.81 10.00
C VAL A 417 2.23 -20.50 8.74
N ILE A 418 3.44 -21.03 8.65
CA ILE A 418 4.37 -20.78 7.55
C ILE A 418 4.63 -22.08 6.80
N ASP A 419 4.49 -22.06 5.48
CA ASP A 419 4.87 -23.13 4.55
C ASP A 419 5.74 -22.52 3.44
N GLY A 420 7.03 -22.86 3.40
CA GLY A 420 7.96 -22.36 2.38
C GLY A 420 7.60 -22.90 0.99
N GLY A 421 7.31 -24.20 0.90
CA GLY A 421 6.79 -24.84 -0.30
C GLY A 421 7.83 -25.68 -1.05
N THR A 422 8.29 -25.21 -2.20
CA THR A 422 9.28 -25.90 -3.05
C THR A 422 10.42 -24.97 -3.37
N GLY A 423 11.65 -25.51 -3.44
CA GLY A 423 12.89 -24.76 -3.55
C GLY A 423 13.55 -24.52 -2.18
N SER A 424 14.56 -23.65 -2.10
CA SER A 424 15.38 -23.51 -0.89
C SER A 424 15.02 -22.25 -0.12
N ASP A 425 14.16 -22.40 0.87
CA ASP A 425 13.53 -21.25 1.54
C ASP A 425 14.33 -20.77 2.74
N THR A 426 14.18 -19.48 3.05
CA THR A 426 14.76 -18.85 4.24
C THR A 426 13.65 -18.28 5.11
N ILE A 427 13.41 -18.90 6.25
CA ILE A 427 12.34 -18.52 7.18
C ILE A 427 12.96 -17.93 8.43
N THR A 428 12.54 -16.74 8.84
CA THR A 428 13.05 -16.03 10.02
C THR A 428 12.08 -16.09 11.17
N LEU A 429 12.61 -16.39 12.36
CA LEU A 429 11.87 -16.41 13.62
C LEU A 429 12.60 -15.58 14.67
N ASN A 430 11.93 -14.55 15.17
CA ASN A 430 12.45 -13.69 16.22
C ASN A 430 11.94 -14.11 17.59
N TRP A 431 12.81 -13.97 18.59
CA TRP A 431 12.60 -14.42 19.97
C TRP A 431 11.31 -13.96 20.63
N ASP A 432 10.89 -12.73 20.34
CA ASP A 432 9.76 -12.03 20.95
C ASP A 432 8.48 -12.07 20.12
N GLU A 433 8.54 -12.72 18.96
CA GLU A 433 7.51 -12.65 17.92
C GLU A 433 7.01 -14.05 17.54
N ALA A 434 7.90 -15.04 17.51
CA ALA A 434 7.66 -16.40 17.02
C ALA A 434 7.02 -17.39 18.03
N ALA A 435 6.16 -16.88 18.93
CA ALA A 435 5.69 -17.64 20.09
C ALA A 435 4.43 -18.46 19.79
N GLY A 436 4.61 -19.63 19.17
CA GLY A 436 3.50 -20.58 18.94
C GLY A 436 3.45 -21.11 17.52
N ASP A 437 4.27 -20.54 16.64
CA ASP A 437 4.18 -20.74 15.21
C ASP A 437 4.45 -22.19 14.81
N VAL A 438 3.97 -22.49 13.60
CA VAL A 438 4.16 -23.74 12.91
C VAL A 438 4.85 -23.46 11.60
N VAL A 439 6.08 -23.95 11.46
CA VAL A 439 6.90 -23.76 10.26
C VAL A 439 7.08 -25.07 9.53
N VAL A 440 6.79 -25.08 8.24
CA VAL A 440 7.10 -26.15 7.31
C VAL A 440 8.04 -25.55 6.27
N GLY A 441 9.23 -26.13 6.07
CA GLY A 441 10.12 -25.69 4.99
C GLY A 441 9.50 -26.03 3.66
N GLY A 442 9.38 -27.31 3.37
CA GLY A 442 8.90 -27.73 2.05
C GLY A 442 9.50 -29.07 1.72
N GLU A 443 9.15 -29.66 0.58
CA GLU A 443 9.94 -30.76 0.02
C GLU A 443 9.81 -30.74 -1.51
N ASP A 444 10.94 -30.64 -2.19
CA ASP A 444 11.01 -30.84 -3.62
C ASP A 444 10.79 -32.31 -4.00
N ALA A 445 10.22 -32.52 -5.18
CA ALA A 445 10.03 -33.87 -5.73
C ALA A 445 11.34 -34.66 -5.90
N ASP A 446 12.49 -33.98 -5.92
CA ASP A 446 13.82 -34.59 -5.99
C ASP A 446 14.66 -34.49 -4.70
N GLY A 447 14.16 -33.81 -3.65
CA GLY A 447 14.79 -33.66 -2.33
C GLY A 447 16.16 -33.00 -2.38
N THR A 448 16.32 -31.97 -3.22
CA THR A 448 17.59 -31.25 -3.43
C THR A 448 17.61 -29.84 -2.85
N ASP A 449 16.45 -29.37 -2.43
CA ASP A 449 16.19 -28.20 -1.62
C ASP A 449 16.96 -28.22 -0.29
N VAL A 450 17.13 -27.01 0.24
CA VAL A 450 17.75 -26.76 1.54
C VAL A 450 17.02 -25.59 2.18
N ASP A 451 16.04 -25.90 2.99
CA ASP A 451 15.30 -24.95 3.80
C ASP A 451 16.08 -24.57 5.04
N VAL A 452 16.08 -23.28 5.31
CA VAL A 452 16.81 -22.68 6.41
C VAL A 452 15.89 -21.94 7.34
N LEU A 453 15.84 -22.41 8.58
CA LEU A 453 15.20 -21.71 9.68
C LEU A 453 16.23 -20.88 10.44
N VAL A 454 16.04 -19.57 10.38
CA VAL A 454 16.83 -18.53 11.05
C VAL A 454 16.20 -18.24 12.40
N VAL A 455 16.87 -18.65 13.48
CA VAL A 455 16.34 -18.48 14.85
C VAL A 455 17.11 -17.38 15.56
N GLN A 456 16.50 -16.21 15.71
CA GLN A 456 17.10 -15.06 16.36
C GLN A 456 16.79 -15.04 17.87
N GLY A 457 17.82 -14.77 18.69
CA GLY A 457 17.68 -14.68 20.15
C GLY A 457 17.91 -15.99 20.94
N ARG A 458 17.35 -16.10 22.15
CA ARG A 458 17.79 -17.08 23.18
C ARG A 458 17.10 -18.45 23.13
N ALA A 459 17.11 -19.12 21.99
CA ALA A 459 16.39 -20.38 21.84
C ALA A 459 17.21 -21.66 22.11
N ARG A 460 16.52 -22.77 22.36
CA ARG A 460 17.06 -24.14 22.33
C ARG A 460 16.28 -24.97 21.31
N VAL A 461 16.96 -25.43 20.27
CA VAL A 461 16.40 -26.31 19.24
C VAL A 461 16.39 -27.76 19.74
N LEU A 462 15.24 -28.44 19.64
CA LEU A 462 15.03 -29.84 20.00
C LEU A 462 14.52 -30.63 18.80
N TYR A 463 15.41 -31.36 18.13
CA TYR A 463 15.03 -32.26 17.05
C TYR A 463 14.18 -33.43 17.57
N ASP A 464 13.17 -33.83 16.79
CA ASP A 464 12.38 -35.02 17.06
C ASP A 464 13.24 -36.27 16.76
N ALA A 465 13.60 -36.99 17.80
CA ALA A 465 14.39 -38.22 17.67
C ALA A 465 13.63 -39.39 17.00
N THR A 466 12.31 -39.23 16.79
CA THR A 466 11.47 -40.22 16.09
C THR A 466 11.33 -39.94 14.60
N ASP A 467 11.72 -38.73 14.16
CA ASP A 467 11.81 -38.37 12.76
C ASP A 467 13.10 -38.95 12.14
N PRO A 468 13.00 -39.87 11.16
CA PRO A 468 14.16 -40.48 10.52
C PRO A 468 14.92 -39.54 9.58
N SER A 469 14.32 -38.45 9.10
CA SER A 469 15.03 -37.46 8.29
C SER A 469 15.85 -36.51 9.16
N GLY A 470 15.32 -36.19 10.35
CA GLY A 470 15.99 -35.33 11.32
C GLY A 470 15.80 -33.84 11.05
N GLU A 471 14.80 -33.53 10.22
CA GLU A 471 14.43 -32.18 9.76
C GLU A 471 13.25 -31.61 10.55
N SER A 472 12.69 -32.37 11.49
CA SER A 472 11.59 -31.93 12.35
C SER A 472 11.99 -31.72 13.80
N GLY A 473 11.29 -30.82 14.48
CA GLY A 473 11.53 -30.56 15.90
C GLY A 473 10.71 -29.42 16.49
N VAL A 474 11.17 -28.98 17.66
CA VAL A 474 10.57 -27.89 18.42
C VAL A 474 11.67 -26.93 18.86
N ILE A 475 11.48 -25.66 18.60
CA ILE A 475 12.27 -24.58 19.21
C ILE A 475 11.66 -24.30 20.58
N ARG A 476 12.48 -24.31 21.63
CA ARG A 476 12.11 -23.81 22.95
C ARG A 476 12.76 -22.48 23.22
N TRP A 477 11.97 -21.44 23.31
CA TRP A 477 12.40 -20.14 23.73
C TRP A 477 12.68 -20.19 25.25
N ALA A 478 13.76 -19.57 25.73
CA ALA A 478 14.07 -19.47 27.16
C ALA A 478 13.05 -18.65 28.01
N ASN A 479 12.03 -18.01 27.41
CA ASN A 479 10.85 -17.51 28.14
C ASN A 479 9.88 -18.66 28.49
N GLY A 480 10.01 -19.81 27.83
CA GLY A 480 9.21 -21.02 28.02
C GLY A 480 8.39 -21.42 26.80
N ASP A 481 8.24 -20.53 25.83
CA ASP A 481 7.38 -20.71 24.66
C ASP A 481 8.00 -21.65 23.63
N THR A 482 7.20 -22.07 22.64
CA THR A 482 7.62 -23.08 21.67
C THR A 482 7.11 -22.80 20.25
N THR A 483 7.98 -23.02 19.27
CA THR A 483 7.67 -23.05 17.83
C THR A 483 7.90 -24.45 17.30
N GLN A 484 7.02 -24.95 16.45
CA GLN A 484 7.18 -26.24 15.79
C GLN A 484 7.80 -26.04 14.41
N PHE A 485 8.70 -26.95 14.01
CA PHE A 485 9.20 -26.97 12.64
C PHE A 485 9.25 -28.39 12.08
N SER A 486 9.07 -28.53 10.78
CA SER A 486 9.25 -29.76 10.01
C SER A 486 9.83 -29.46 8.63
N ASN A 487 10.52 -30.44 8.04
CA ASN A 487 11.20 -30.33 6.76
C ASN A 487 12.15 -29.10 6.71
N ILE A 488 13.04 -28.98 7.68
CA ILE A 488 14.10 -27.98 7.70
C ILE A 488 15.46 -28.68 7.73
N GLU A 489 16.22 -28.59 6.64
CA GLU A 489 17.52 -29.24 6.47
C GLU A 489 18.61 -28.55 7.30
N SER A 490 18.48 -27.23 7.52
CA SER A 490 19.52 -26.45 8.19
C SER A 490 18.98 -25.37 9.13
N ILE A 491 19.31 -25.51 10.42
CA ILE A 491 19.17 -24.44 11.41
C ILE A 491 20.56 -23.86 11.73
N SER A 492 20.73 -22.55 11.85
CA SER A 492 22.04 -21.84 11.72
C SER A 492 22.38 -20.96 12.97
N VAL A 493 23.68 -20.85 13.46
CA VAL A 493 24.16 -20.17 14.77
C VAL A 493 25.68 -19.61 14.93
N VAL A 494 26.05 -18.29 14.90
CA VAL A 494 27.25 -17.43 14.33
C VAL A 494 28.72 -17.90 14.16
N PRO A 495 29.46 -17.52 13.07
CA PRO A 495 30.90 -17.78 12.97
C PRO A 495 31.67 -16.78 13.84
N CYS A 496 32.36 -17.28 14.85
CA CYS A 496 33.09 -16.50 15.86
C CYS A 496 34.48 -17.03 16.19
N PHE A 497 35.33 -16.15 16.75
CA PHE A 497 36.55 -16.50 17.46
C PHE A 497 36.26 -16.95 18.89
N THR A 498 37.20 -17.65 19.53
CA THR A 498 37.11 -17.92 20.98
C THR A 498 38.01 -17.00 21.81
N ALA A 499 37.62 -16.76 23.06
CA ALA A 499 38.39 -15.95 24.00
C ALA A 499 39.84 -16.44 24.13
N GLY A 500 40.79 -15.50 24.13
CA GLY A 500 42.23 -15.75 24.17
C GLY A 500 42.91 -15.77 22.80
N THR A 501 42.14 -15.81 21.71
CA THR A 501 42.67 -15.68 20.34
C THR A 501 43.28 -14.29 20.15
N ARG A 502 44.55 -14.21 19.71
CA ARG A 502 45.24 -12.93 19.47
C ARG A 502 45.11 -12.46 18.03
N ILE A 503 44.66 -11.23 17.87
CA ILE A 503 44.53 -10.54 16.59
C ILE A 503 45.66 -9.52 16.46
N ASP A 504 46.32 -9.50 15.29
CA ASP A 504 47.41 -8.55 15.05
C ASP A 504 46.86 -7.12 14.92
N THR A 505 47.29 -6.23 15.80
CA THR A 505 46.96 -4.79 15.75
C THR A 505 48.21 -3.95 15.49
N ARG A 506 48.03 -2.64 15.26
CA ARG A 506 49.13 -1.70 15.03
C ARG A 506 50.18 -1.73 16.14
N ASP A 507 49.75 -1.90 17.39
CA ASP A 507 50.60 -1.83 18.57
C ASP A 507 51.00 -3.23 19.10
N GLY A 508 50.71 -4.28 18.32
CA GLY A 508 51.05 -5.67 18.61
C GLY A 508 49.82 -6.59 18.72
N PRO A 509 50.00 -7.90 18.89
CA PRO A 509 48.87 -8.84 18.98
C PRO A 509 48.07 -8.66 20.28
N VAL A 510 46.77 -8.41 20.14
CA VAL A 510 45.81 -8.15 21.24
C VAL A 510 44.81 -9.30 21.31
N PRO A 511 44.43 -9.80 22.50
CA PRO A 511 43.34 -10.77 22.64
C PRO A 511 42.03 -10.22 22.05
N VAL A 512 41.27 -11.06 21.35
CA VAL A 512 40.03 -10.64 20.67
C VAL A 512 39.01 -10.07 21.65
N GLU A 513 38.97 -10.55 22.89
CA GLU A 513 38.11 -10.04 23.97
C GLU A 513 38.47 -8.65 24.48
N ASP A 514 39.67 -8.15 24.15
CA ASP A 514 40.16 -6.84 24.54
C ASP A 514 39.98 -5.80 23.40
N LEU A 515 39.65 -6.24 22.18
CA LEU A 515 39.37 -5.34 21.07
C LEU A 515 38.08 -4.54 21.30
N ARG A 516 38.12 -3.25 20.98
CA ARG A 516 36.99 -2.33 21.09
C ARG A 516 36.81 -1.55 19.78
N PRO A 517 35.60 -1.02 19.51
CA PRO A 517 35.40 -0.06 18.43
C PRO A 517 36.41 1.09 18.51
N GLY A 518 37.08 1.39 17.40
CA GLY A 518 38.17 2.36 17.32
C GLY A 518 39.58 1.75 17.27
N ASP A 519 39.75 0.48 17.66
CA ASP A 519 41.05 -0.19 17.59
C ASP A 519 41.46 -0.48 16.15
N ARG A 520 42.78 -0.47 15.88
CA ARG A 520 43.32 -0.66 14.52
C ARG A 520 43.93 -2.04 14.31
N VAL A 521 43.21 -2.89 13.60
CA VAL A 521 43.58 -4.29 13.29
C VAL A 521 44.24 -4.37 11.93
N LEU A 522 45.24 -5.25 11.80
CA LEU A 522 45.91 -5.57 10.55
C LEU A 522 45.00 -6.42 9.67
N THR A 523 44.75 -5.93 8.46
CA THR A 523 44.03 -6.63 7.40
C THR A 523 44.95 -6.97 6.24
N ARG A 524 44.55 -7.95 5.43
CA ARG A 524 45.36 -8.51 4.33
C ARG A 524 45.55 -7.51 3.19
N ASP A 525 44.49 -6.84 2.78
CA ASP A 525 44.45 -6.07 1.54
C ASP A 525 44.59 -4.55 1.77
N CYS A 526 44.09 -4.05 2.91
CA CYS A 526 43.97 -2.61 3.16
C CYS A 526 44.87 -2.10 4.30
N GLY A 527 45.76 -2.94 4.85
CA GLY A 527 46.63 -2.56 5.96
C GLY A 527 45.85 -2.44 7.27
N PHE A 528 46.09 -1.38 8.06
CA PHE A 528 45.44 -1.25 9.37
C PHE A 528 44.07 -0.57 9.27
N ARG A 529 42.99 -1.34 9.50
CA ARG A 529 41.60 -0.89 9.52
C ARG A 529 41.06 -0.71 10.93
N THR A 530 40.05 0.14 11.05
CA THR A 530 39.43 0.46 12.35
C THR A 530 38.28 -0.48 12.60
N VAL A 531 38.28 -1.14 13.75
CA VAL A 531 37.14 -1.93 14.23
C VAL A 531 35.96 -0.98 14.45
N VAL A 532 34.83 -1.24 13.81
CA VAL A 532 33.61 -0.43 13.95
C VAL A 532 32.67 -1.01 15.01
N TRP A 533 32.77 -2.32 15.26
CA TRP A 533 31.92 -3.03 16.22
C TRP A 533 32.63 -4.29 16.75
N ALA A 534 32.31 -4.70 17.98
CA ALA A 534 32.79 -5.94 18.59
C ALA A 534 31.74 -6.53 19.54
N GLY A 535 31.50 -7.84 19.49
CA GLY A 535 30.49 -8.54 20.29
C GLY A 535 31.01 -9.82 20.95
N ARG A 536 30.30 -10.28 21.99
CA ARG A 536 30.60 -11.51 22.73
C ARG A 536 29.35 -12.30 23.13
N ARG A 537 29.43 -13.62 23.02
CA ARG A 537 28.43 -14.59 23.49
C ARG A 537 29.08 -15.76 24.23
N ASP A 538 28.57 -16.08 25.42
CA ASP A 538 29.06 -17.20 26.23
C ASP A 538 28.09 -18.39 26.16
N LEU A 539 28.60 -19.58 25.84
CA LEU A 539 27.87 -20.86 25.82
C LEU A 539 28.32 -21.72 27.00
N GLY A 540 27.36 -22.21 27.78
CA GLY A 540 27.58 -23.09 28.92
C GLY A 540 27.45 -24.58 28.59
N PRO A 541 27.57 -25.46 29.62
CA PRO A 541 27.46 -26.91 29.43
C PRO A 541 26.10 -27.35 28.88
N GLY A 542 25.02 -26.67 29.28
CA GLY A 542 23.67 -26.95 28.77
C GLY A 542 23.54 -26.67 27.27
N ASP A 543 24.15 -25.57 26.81
CA ASP A 543 24.07 -25.11 25.42
C ASP A 543 24.87 -26.04 24.49
N LEU A 544 26.06 -26.48 24.92
CA LEU A 544 26.92 -27.37 24.12
C LEU A 544 26.45 -28.83 24.12
N ILE A 545 25.72 -29.26 25.15
CA ILE A 545 25.01 -30.56 25.14
C ILE A 545 23.81 -30.50 24.21
N ALA A 546 23.09 -29.36 24.19
CA ALA A 546 21.92 -29.14 23.36
C ALA A 546 22.25 -28.98 21.88
N ALA A 547 23.35 -28.31 21.56
CA ALA A 547 23.80 -28.05 20.21
C ALA A 547 25.27 -28.48 20.02
N PRO A 548 25.56 -29.80 19.96
CA PRO A 548 26.94 -30.30 19.77
C PRO A 548 27.58 -29.85 18.47
N ARG A 549 26.77 -29.41 17.50
CA ARG A 549 27.22 -28.79 16.25
C ARG A 549 28.00 -27.49 16.46
N LEU A 550 27.77 -26.79 17.57
CA LEU A 550 28.45 -25.54 17.96
C LEU A 550 29.75 -25.77 18.74
N MET A 551 30.17 -27.04 18.90
CA MET A 551 31.47 -27.33 19.50
C MET A 551 32.58 -26.73 18.64
N PRO A 552 33.51 -25.97 19.25
CA PRO A 552 34.51 -25.25 18.49
C PRO A 552 35.45 -26.21 17.76
N VAL A 553 36.05 -25.70 16.68
CA VAL A 553 37.11 -26.37 15.94
C VAL A 553 38.45 -25.82 16.43
N ARG A 554 39.31 -26.71 16.92
CA ARG A 554 40.70 -26.43 17.23
C ARG A 554 41.58 -26.74 16.03
N ILE A 555 42.32 -25.73 15.58
CA ILE A 555 43.36 -25.79 14.55
C ILE A 555 44.71 -25.67 15.28
N ALA A 556 45.46 -26.77 15.35
CA ALA A 556 46.73 -26.79 16.05
C ALA A 556 47.79 -25.90 15.39
N ALA A 557 48.76 -25.42 16.17
CA ALA A 557 49.88 -24.66 15.65
C ALA A 557 50.58 -25.39 14.49
N GLY A 558 50.74 -24.71 13.34
CA GLY A 558 51.33 -25.26 12.12
C GLY A 558 50.42 -26.15 11.25
N ALA A 559 49.13 -26.30 11.60
CA ALA A 559 48.21 -27.18 10.87
C ALA A 559 47.77 -26.64 9.49
N LEU A 560 47.88 -25.33 9.24
CA LEU A 560 47.51 -24.68 7.97
C LEU A 560 48.71 -24.36 7.08
N GLY A 561 49.92 -24.75 7.49
CA GLY A 561 51.16 -24.51 6.75
C GLY A 561 52.36 -24.28 7.67
N PRO A 562 53.58 -24.13 7.11
CA PRO A 562 54.79 -23.97 7.91
C PRO A 562 54.70 -22.79 8.91
N GLY A 563 54.51 -23.12 10.19
CA GLY A 563 54.41 -22.15 11.27
C GLY A 563 53.09 -21.38 11.36
N VAL A 564 52.02 -21.86 10.72
CA VAL A 564 50.70 -21.21 10.69
C VAL A 564 49.57 -22.20 11.06
N PRO A 565 48.68 -21.88 12.01
CA PRO A 565 48.77 -20.74 12.93
C PRO A 565 50.00 -20.86 13.85
N ALA A 566 50.48 -19.75 14.39
CA ALA A 566 51.65 -19.68 15.28
C ALA A 566 51.37 -20.30 16.67
N ARG A 567 50.10 -20.36 17.05
CA ARG A 567 49.56 -21.03 18.24
C ARG A 567 48.29 -21.78 17.85
N ASP A 568 47.78 -22.60 18.76
CA ASP A 568 46.47 -23.22 18.56
C ASP A 568 45.41 -22.12 18.39
N LEU A 569 44.67 -22.20 17.30
CA LEU A 569 43.57 -21.31 16.98
C LEU A 569 42.27 -22.09 17.18
N VAL A 570 41.39 -21.58 18.05
CA VAL A 570 40.10 -22.21 18.35
C VAL A 570 39.00 -21.27 17.90
N VAL A 571 38.15 -21.75 17.01
CA VAL A 571 37.13 -20.97 16.31
C VAL A 571 35.82 -21.73 16.25
N SER A 572 34.74 -21.02 15.97
CA SER A 572 33.44 -21.62 15.63
C SER A 572 33.55 -22.55 14.41
N PRO A 573 32.60 -23.49 14.24
CA PRO A 573 32.57 -24.40 13.10
C PRO A 573 32.59 -23.71 11.74
N GLN A 574 31.81 -22.65 11.52
CA GLN A 574 31.75 -21.99 10.21
C GLN A 574 32.79 -20.87 10.04
N HIS A 575 33.67 -20.66 11.02
CA HIS A 575 34.75 -19.67 10.89
C HIS A 575 35.62 -19.96 9.67
N ARG A 576 35.79 -18.99 8.78
CA ARG A 576 36.52 -19.23 7.52
C ARG A 576 38.01 -18.92 7.63
N MET A 577 38.81 -19.90 7.24
CA MET A 577 40.26 -19.82 7.15
C MET A 577 40.67 -19.55 5.70
N LEU A 578 41.64 -18.64 5.51
CA LEU A 578 42.21 -18.39 4.20
C LEU A 578 43.18 -19.51 3.82
N LEU A 579 42.89 -20.19 2.71
CA LEU A 579 43.79 -21.13 2.06
C LEU A 579 44.43 -20.44 0.85
N THR A 580 45.72 -20.68 0.64
CA THR A 580 46.46 -20.07 -0.47
C THR A 580 47.27 -21.13 -1.22
N GLY A 581 47.39 -20.97 -2.54
CA GLY A 581 48.34 -21.75 -3.33
C GLY A 581 47.87 -22.07 -4.75
N ALA A 582 48.82 -22.55 -5.56
CA ALA A 582 48.62 -22.85 -6.98
C ALA A 582 47.53 -23.90 -7.27
N ARG A 583 47.11 -24.67 -6.27
CA ARG A 583 46.00 -25.63 -6.40
C ARG A 583 44.63 -24.97 -6.34
N ALA A 584 44.47 -23.93 -5.51
CA ALA A 584 43.25 -23.14 -5.49
C ALA A 584 43.06 -22.45 -6.84
N GLU A 585 44.15 -21.90 -7.40
CA GLU A 585 44.15 -21.24 -8.71
C GLU A 585 43.77 -22.21 -9.83
N LEU A 586 44.30 -23.45 -9.78
CA LEU A 586 44.03 -24.47 -10.79
C LEU A 586 42.61 -25.04 -10.72
N LEU A 587 42.02 -25.16 -9.53
CA LEU A 587 40.71 -25.78 -9.34
C LEU A 587 39.55 -24.78 -9.39
N PHE A 588 39.78 -23.55 -8.93
CA PHE A 588 38.72 -22.54 -8.74
C PHE A 588 39.03 -21.21 -9.42
N GLY A 589 40.15 -21.09 -10.14
CA GLY A 589 40.54 -19.85 -10.81
C GLY A 589 41.13 -18.78 -9.89
N GLU A 590 41.17 -19.03 -8.58
CA GLU A 590 41.54 -18.05 -7.55
C GLU A 590 42.76 -18.49 -6.75
N THR A 591 43.75 -17.61 -6.57
CA THR A 591 44.98 -17.93 -5.80
C THR A 591 44.76 -18.03 -4.29
N GLU A 592 43.65 -17.46 -3.80
CA GLU A 592 43.26 -17.42 -2.39
C GLU A 592 41.77 -17.72 -2.26
N VAL A 593 41.42 -18.65 -1.39
CA VAL A 593 40.05 -19.12 -1.19
C VAL A 593 39.78 -19.30 0.31
N LEU A 594 38.53 -19.14 0.72
CA LEU A 594 38.09 -19.30 2.10
C LEU A 594 37.49 -20.69 2.30
N ALA A 595 37.81 -21.33 3.42
CA ALA A 595 37.24 -22.61 3.82
C ALA A 595 36.78 -22.56 5.29
N ALA A 596 35.54 -22.99 5.55
CA ALA A 596 35.04 -23.13 6.92
C ALA A 596 35.91 -24.09 7.74
N ALA A 597 36.18 -23.77 9.00
CA ALA A 597 37.00 -24.58 9.90
C ALA A 597 36.44 -26.00 10.04
N LEU A 598 35.11 -26.15 10.01
CA LEU A 598 34.42 -27.43 10.01
C LEU A 598 34.82 -28.30 8.81
N HIS A 599 34.98 -27.73 7.62
CA HIS A 599 35.36 -28.47 6.42
C HIS A 599 36.82 -28.95 6.47
N LEU A 600 37.63 -28.39 7.36
CA LEU A 600 39.03 -28.79 7.60
C LEU A 600 39.16 -29.86 8.69
N VAL A 601 38.07 -30.18 9.41
CA VAL A 601 38.10 -31.22 10.46
C VAL A 601 38.44 -32.56 9.84
N GLY A 602 39.44 -33.23 10.43
CA GLY A 602 39.99 -34.49 9.90
C GLY A 602 41.34 -34.31 9.20
N CYS A 603 41.74 -33.07 8.88
CA CYS A 603 43.12 -32.77 8.53
C CYS A 603 44.06 -32.95 9.74
N PRO A 604 45.35 -33.27 9.51
CA PRO A 604 46.33 -33.39 10.59
C PRO A 604 46.37 -32.12 11.46
N GLY A 605 46.05 -32.28 12.75
CA GLY A 605 46.07 -31.18 13.72
C GLY A 605 44.78 -30.34 13.78
N ILE A 606 43.72 -30.68 13.03
CA ILE A 606 42.44 -29.97 13.06
C ILE A 606 41.33 -30.89 13.54
N THR A 607 40.73 -30.56 14.69
CA THR A 607 39.76 -31.42 15.39
C THR A 607 38.67 -30.59 16.04
N ARG A 608 37.46 -31.12 16.14
CA ARG A 608 36.44 -30.57 17.06
C ARG A 608 36.90 -30.73 18.50
N GLU A 609 36.79 -29.66 19.29
CA GLU A 609 37.21 -29.63 20.68
C GLU A 609 36.01 -29.85 21.60
N ASN A 610 36.16 -30.82 22.50
CA ASN A 610 35.12 -31.12 23.47
C ASN A 610 35.31 -30.24 24.71
N VAL A 611 34.54 -29.16 24.77
CA VAL A 611 34.60 -28.16 25.85
C VAL A 611 33.30 -28.16 26.65
N THR A 612 33.41 -27.85 27.94
CA THR A 612 32.22 -27.71 28.82
C THR A 612 31.56 -26.35 28.69
N SER A 613 32.25 -25.36 28.14
CA SER A 613 31.75 -24.00 27.87
C SER A 613 32.68 -23.32 26.87
N VAL A 614 32.16 -22.38 26.07
CA VAL A 614 32.96 -21.59 25.12
C VAL A 614 32.43 -20.16 25.04
N SER A 615 33.33 -19.19 24.94
CA SER A 615 32.99 -17.79 24.67
C SER A 615 33.31 -17.49 23.22
N TYR A 616 32.29 -17.14 22.44
CA TYR A 616 32.39 -16.74 21.05
C TYR A 616 32.41 -15.21 20.93
N LEU A 617 33.38 -14.68 20.19
CA LEU A 617 33.60 -13.25 20.00
C LEU A 617 33.75 -12.91 18.52
N HIS A 618 33.22 -11.76 18.15
CA HIS A 618 33.25 -11.27 16.76
C HIS A 618 33.61 -9.79 16.69
N VAL A 619 34.24 -9.39 15.58
CA VAL A 619 34.71 -8.02 15.34
C VAL A 619 34.44 -7.62 13.90
N MET A 620 33.95 -6.40 13.67
CA MET A 620 33.58 -5.91 12.34
C MET A 620 34.37 -4.66 11.94
N PHE A 621 34.43 -4.44 10.62
CA PHE A 621 35.05 -3.28 9.97
C PHE A 621 34.05 -2.60 9.03
N ASP A 622 34.46 -1.46 8.47
CA ASP A 622 33.71 -0.65 7.49
C ASP A 622 33.60 -1.27 6.09
N CYS A 623 34.20 -2.44 5.87
CA CYS A 623 34.06 -3.29 4.68
C CYS A 623 34.51 -4.72 5.00
N HIS A 624 34.28 -5.69 4.11
CA HIS A 624 34.75 -7.06 4.33
C HIS A 624 36.28 -7.16 4.31
N GLU A 625 36.87 -7.57 5.43
CA GLU A 625 38.32 -7.67 5.61
C GLU A 625 38.77 -9.09 5.99
N ILE A 626 39.99 -9.46 5.57
CA ILE A 626 40.69 -10.67 6.06
C ILE A 626 41.68 -10.22 7.12
N ILE A 627 41.51 -10.70 8.34
CA ILE A 627 42.35 -10.31 9.47
C ILE A 627 43.33 -11.41 9.84
N ARG A 628 44.37 -11.03 10.57
CA ARG A 628 45.40 -11.97 11.01
C ARG A 628 45.20 -12.37 12.46
N ALA A 629 44.79 -13.62 12.66
CA ALA A 629 44.54 -14.24 13.96
C ALA A 629 45.58 -15.34 14.23
N GLU A 630 46.31 -15.24 15.33
CA GLU A 630 47.40 -16.17 15.69
C GLU A 630 48.39 -16.41 14.53
N GLY A 631 48.66 -15.37 13.73
CA GLY A 631 49.53 -15.43 12.57
C GLY A 631 48.92 -16.07 11.31
N ALA A 632 47.72 -16.65 11.39
CA ALA A 632 46.94 -17.15 10.24
C ALA A 632 45.98 -16.08 9.72
N TRP A 633 45.72 -16.11 8.41
CA TRP A 633 44.73 -15.23 7.80
C TRP A 633 43.36 -15.89 7.86
N SER A 634 42.39 -15.18 8.41
CA SER A 634 41.01 -15.66 8.57
C SER A 634 40.03 -14.51 8.35
N GLU A 635 38.80 -14.85 8.01
CA GLU A 635 37.73 -13.88 7.78
C GLU A 635 37.44 -13.06 9.04
N SER A 636 37.14 -11.76 8.88
CA SER A 636 36.57 -10.91 9.94
C SER A 636 35.06 -10.75 9.85
N PHE A 637 34.42 -11.42 8.89
CA PHE A 637 32.99 -11.49 8.58
C PHE A 637 32.16 -10.22 8.85
N GLN A 638 31.62 -9.63 7.79
CA GLN A 638 30.76 -8.44 7.84
C GLN A 638 29.41 -8.82 7.21
N PRO A 639 28.29 -8.77 7.96
CA PRO A 639 26.97 -8.76 7.34
C PRO A 639 26.82 -7.48 6.50
N GLY A 640 26.45 -7.63 5.25
CA GLY A 640 26.07 -6.56 4.33
C GLY A 640 25.36 -7.19 3.14
N ALA A 641 24.37 -6.51 2.55
CA ALA A 641 23.41 -7.09 1.59
C ALA A 641 24.06 -7.98 0.50
N THR A 642 25.23 -7.62 -0.04
CA THR A 642 25.94 -8.40 -1.07
C THR A 642 26.76 -9.59 -0.52
N VAL A 643 27.34 -9.50 0.68
CA VAL A 643 27.97 -10.66 1.34
C VAL A 643 26.87 -11.65 1.75
N MET A 644 25.72 -11.15 2.19
CA MET A 644 24.54 -11.94 2.50
C MET A 644 24.09 -12.72 1.26
N LYS A 645 23.92 -12.07 0.10
CA LYS A 645 23.51 -12.71 -1.18
C LYS A 645 24.43 -13.85 -1.68
N GLY A 646 25.71 -13.89 -1.27
CA GLY A 646 26.70 -14.93 -1.64
C GLY A 646 27.05 -15.93 -0.54
N MET A 647 26.35 -15.88 0.60
CA MET A 647 26.64 -16.67 1.79
C MET A 647 25.71 -17.88 1.88
N GLY A 648 26.27 -19.06 2.23
CA GLY A 648 25.43 -20.21 2.55
C GLY A 648 24.59 -19.93 3.80
N ALA A 649 23.31 -20.29 3.76
CA ALA A 649 22.32 -19.93 4.76
C ALA A 649 22.67 -20.44 6.20
N ALA A 650 23.42 -21.55 6.30
CA ALA A 650 24.04 -22.06 7.53
C ALA A 650 25.10 -21.15 8.19
N GLN A 651 25.51 -20.07 7.53
CA GLN A 651 26.50 -19.10 8.02
C GLN A 651 25.88 -17.72 8.34
N ARG A 652 24.77 -17.39 7.68
CA ARG A 652 24.04 -16.13 7.85
C ARG A 652 23.25 -16.09 9.15
N ALA A 653 22.41 -17.10 9.32
CA ALA A 653 21.68 -17.32 10.55
C ALA A 653 22.57 -17.87 11.65
N GLU A 654 23.80 -18.26 11.27
CA GLU A 654 24.95 -18.20 12.12
C GLU A 654 24.92 -16.76 12.68
N LEU A 655 25.35 -15.74 11.96
CA LEU A 655 25.55 -14.34 12.41
C LEU A 655 24.47 -13.60 13.22
N GLU A 656 23.20 -13.91 13.07
CA GLU A 656 22.15 -13.24 13.85
C GLU A 656 21.96 -13.81 15.28
N MET A 657 22.24 -15.10 15.51
CA MET A 657 21.93 -15.73 16.81
C MET A 657 22.88 -15.35 17.98
N LEU A 658 24.17 -15.08 17.71
CA LEU A 658 25.14 -14.66 18.73
C LEU A 658 25.21 -13.13 18.85
N PHE A 659 24.78 -12.36 17.82
CA PHE A 659 24.80 -10.87 17.80
C PHE A 659 23.57 -10.26 17.08
N PRO A 660 22.40 -10.20 17.74
CA PRO A 660 21.14 -9.75 17.13
C PRO A 660 21.18 -8.30 16.63
N GLU A 661 21.98 -7.44 17.27
CA GLU A 661 22.12 -6.02 16.90
C GLU A 661 22.73 -5.77 15.50
N LEU A 662 23.13 -6.81 14.78
CA LEU A 662 23.72 -6.73 13.44
C LEU A 662 22.73 -6.99 12.29
N ALA A 663 21.46 -7.32 12.61
CA ALA A 663 20.41 -7.62 11.63
C ALA A 663 19.87 -6.37 10.89
N ALA A 664 20.06 -5.17 11.43
CA ALA A 664 19.45 -3.92 10.94
C ALA A 664 20.04 -3.33 9.63
N GLY A 665 20.65 -4.14 8.76
CA GLY A 665 21.06 -3.71 7.41
C GLY A 665 22.18 -2.66 7.37
N GLY A 666 23.42 -3.10 7.16
CA GLY A 666 24.57 -2.23 6.84
C GLY A 666 24.83 -2.12 5.33
N PRO A 667 25.71 -1.19 4.90
CA PRO A 667 26.04 -1.00 3.49
C PRO A 667 26.50 -2.30 2.79
N ALA A 668 26.22 -2.40 1.50
CA ALA A 668 26.60 -3.54 0.66
C ALA A 668 28.14 -3.63 0.46
N TYR A 669 28.74 -4.76 0.84
CA TYR A 669 30.17 -5.02 0.60
C TYR A 669 30.36 -6.33 -0.19
N PRO A 670 31.27 -6.40 -1.17
CA PRO A 670 31.62 -7.67 -1.81
C PRO A 670 32.42 -8.57 -0.86
N ALA A 671 32.31 -9.90 -1.04
CA ALA A 671 33.12 -10.84 -0.28
C ALA A 671 34.61 -10.65 -0.59
N ALA A 672 35.48 -10.65 0.44
CA ALA A 672 36.91 -10.42 0.24
C ALA A 672 37.56 -11.50 -0.64
N ARG A 673 37.12 -12.76 -0.56
CA ARG A 673 37.56 -13.90 -1.40
C ARG A 673 36.43 -14.91 -1.59
N ALA A 674 36.54 -15.75 -2.62
CA ALA A 674 35.61 -16.86 -2.88
C ALA A 674 35.63 -17.92 -1.76
N SER A 675 34.47 -18.46 -1.42
CA SER A 675 34.31 -19.43 -0.32
C SER A 675 33.91 -20.79 -0.82
N LEU A 676 34.59 -21.82 -0.32
CA LEU A 676 34.46 -23.19 -0.80
C LEU A 676 33.46 -24.02 0.02
N ARG A 677 32.62 -24.80 -0.68
CA ARG A 677 31.73 -25.81 -0.13
C ARG A 677 32.51 -27.01 0.41
N ALA A 678 31.90 -27.82 1.28
CA ALA A 678 32.56 -28.96 1.92
C ALA A 678 33.24 -29.94 0.93
N HIS A 679 32.59 -30.22 -0.21
CA HIS A 679 33.16 -31.11 -1.23
C HIS A 679 34.30 -30.47 -2.02
N GLU A 680 34.27 -29.15 -2.22
CA GLU A 680 35.34 -28.39 -2.89
C GLU A 680 36.58 -28.31 -2.01
N VAL A 681 36.40 -28.08 -0.70
CA VAL A 681 37.49 -28.15 0.28
C VAL A 681 38.12 -29.54 0.30
N ARG A 682 37.31 -30.61 0.25
CA ARG A 682 37.83 -31.98 0.12
C ARG A 682 38.63 -32.19 -1.17
N ALA A 683 38.14 -31.68 -2.30
CA ALA A 683 38.86 -31.76 -3.58
C ALA A 683 40.20 -31.01 -3.54
N LEU A 684 40.23 -29.83 -2.91
CA LEU A 684 41.44 -29.03 -2.72
C LEU A 684 42.49 -29.74 -1.85
N LEU A 685 42.03 -30.47 -0.82
CA LEU A 685 42.89 -31.16 0.16
C LEU A 685 43.29 -32.58 -0.24
N ALA A 686 42.56 -33.24 -1.15
CA ALA A 686 42.79 -34.62 -1.57
C ALA A 686 43.97 -34.82 -2.54
N ALA A 687 44.55 -33.73 -3.06
CA ALA A 687 45.62 -33.76 -4.07
C ALA A 687 47.03 -33.89 -3.50
#